data_AF-A0A1G6GDC3-F1
#
_entry.id   AF-A0A1G6GDC3-F1
#
_cell.length_a   1.000
_cell.length_b   1.000
_cell.length_c   1.000
_cell.angle_alpha   90.00
_cell.angle_beta   90.00
_cell.angle_gamma   90.00
#
_symmetry.space_group_name_H-M   'P 1'
#
loop_
_entity.id
_entity.type
_entity.pdbx_description
1 polymer ?
#
loop_
_entity_poly.entity_id
_entity_poly.type
_entity_poly.pdbx_seq_one_letter_code
_entity_poly.pdbx_strand_id
1 'polypeptide(L)'
;MKKVLLISFVILSVAAQMTHAQKQAVIKLTETTLMHEMRATPYPLDKAVVNDRAVSFQWPLRSDMNSQDSPLDGFEHKVKKVDKTKVTYRLRYSQDAGLKSGVVQVETRWPFYNPEQPLAPGVWYWQFGYVENGQVTWGSTQQVTVEDRPGKFCPPSLKTVLAKLPADHPRVWIMKNEWKDFINHSKQKAERQWYLERADQVLQTPMKSVKDINVSQVKNLKNEMQINSYLTRESRRIIDAEEGNTEALIRAWLLTQDTKYADEAIKRVFIMADWDKDKNVKGDFNASSLLSLCSMAYDSFYDRLNTSQKKALLEAIKNKGGEMYENFNNRMENHIADNHVWQMTLRILTMAAFSVYGDLPEADTWVDYCYNVWLARFPGLNKDGGWHNGDSYFTVNTRTLVEVPYYYSKLTGYDFFSDPWYQGNIMYTIFQQPPFSKSGGNGSSHQNVARPNSIRIGYLDALARLTGNTYAADFVRRTLKVEPDYMKKALLSKPGDLAWFRLQCDKPLPEGEGLTALPAGYVFPATGLASFQTNWDRVGGNAMWSFRSSPYGSTSHALANQNAFNTFYGGKPLFYSSGHHIEFTDVHSMLCHRATRAHNTILVNGMGQRIGTEGYGWIPRYYASEKIGYVLGDASNAYGKVISPLWLTRGEQSEVHYTPENGWDENHVKTFRRHIVNLGKTGLIFIYDELVADEPVNWSYLLHTTENPMTVDQSNHRFVHIQATNRGGASDAYLFSTGTLQTDTTSRFFYPAVNWLRADDKGVFKKYPNHWHFTATSEKAQVYRFATIINTHALKYPAKDPEILSDGRIKVGGWLISVNLKSDGAPSFFIRSTQEKVNITYKGEATVINEDGYETVMRDTVPELEI
;
A
#
# COMPACT_ATOMS: atom_id res chain seq x y z
N MET A 1 -51.35 58.07 -27.94
CA MET A 1 -49.89 58.31 -27.86
C MET A 1 -49.28 57.23 -26.97
N LYS A 2 -48.15 56.63 -27.37
CA LYS A 2 -47.59 55.44 -26.68
C LYS A 2 -46.72 55.83 -25.47
N LYS A 3 -47.12 55.41 -24.27
CA LYS A 3 -46.21 55.00 -23.19
C LYS A 3 -46.82 53.76 -22.53
N VAL A 4 -46.12 52.63 -22.64
CA VAL A 4 -46.58 51.34 -22.15
C VAL A 4 -46.25 51.24 -20.66
N LEU A 5 -47.26 50.94 -19.83
CA LEU A 5 -47.05 50.52 -18.45
C LEU A 5 -46.42 49.12 -18.47
N LEU A 6 -45.25 48.95 -17.85
CA LEU A 6 -44.76 47.62 -17.48
C LEU A 6 -45.23 47.31 -16.05
N ILE A 7 -45.95 46.20 -15.90
CA ILE A 7 -46.40 45.69 -14.60
C ILE A 7 -45.27 44.82 -14.03
N SER A 8 -44.67 45.25 -12.93
CA SER A 8 -43.68 44.45 -12.20
C SER A 8 -44.39 43.36 -11.39
N PHE A 9 -44.18 42.10 -11.76
CA PHE A 9 -44.60 40.95 -10.95
C PHE A 9 -43.76 40.86 -9.67
N VAL A 10 -44.43 40.85 -8.52
CA VAL A 10 -43.79 40.53 -7.23
C VAL A 10 -43.73 39.02 -7.08
N ILE A 11 -42.53 38.45 -7.14
CA ILE A 11 -42.29 37.05 -6.76
C ILE A 11 -41.77 37.05 -5.32
N LEU A 12 -42.59 36.55 -4.38
CA LEU A 12 -42.12 36.23 -3.03
C LEU A 12 -41.26 34.96 -3.07
N SER A 13 -39.94 35.13 -3.06
CA SER A 13 -39.01 34.05 -2.74
C SER A 13 -38.98 33.82 -1.23
N VAL A 14 -39.73 32.81 -0.76
CA VAL A 14 -39.62 32.34 0.63
C VAL A 14 -38.26 31.67 0.81
N ALA A 15 -37.33 32.39 1.46
CA ALA A 15 -36.04 31.84 1.82
C ALA A 15 -36.21 30.79 2.92
N ALA A 16 -36.15 29.51 2.55
CA ALA A 16 -36.08 28.42 3.50
C ALA A 16 -34.75 28.50 4.27
N GLN A 17 -34.80 29.04 5.49
CA GLN A 17 -33.67 28.99 6.43
C GLN A 17 -33.46 27.54 6.88
N MET A 18 -32.71 26.76 6.08
CA MET A 18 -32.09 25.54 6.57
C MET A 18 -31.01 25.92 7.58
N THR A 19 -31.37 25.83 8.87
CA THR A 19 -30.43 25.89 9.99
C THR A 19 -29.40 24.77 9.82
N HIS A 20 -28.27 25.09 9.19
CA HIS A 20 -27.12 24.20 9.14
C HIS A 20 -26.64 23.97 10.56
N ALA A 21 -26.87 22.76 11.09
CA ALA A 21 -26.24 22.32 12.32
C ALA A 21 -24.72 22.46 12.13
N GLN A 22 -24.09 23.29 12.98
CA GLN A 22 -22.70 23.68 12.82
C GLN A 22 -21.82 22.44 13.02
N LYS A 23 -21.24 21.91 11.93
CA LYS A 23 -20.43 20.67 11.97
C LYS A 23 -19.37 20.77 13.07
N GLN A 24 -19.35 19.77 13.95
CA GLN A 24 -18.42 19.68 15.08
C GLN A 24 -16.98 19.83 14.57
N ALA A 25 -16.19 20.72 15.18
CA ALA A 25 -14.85 21.00 14.69
C ALA A 25 -13.90 19.81 14.86
N VAL A 26 -14.06 19.08 15.97
CA VAL A 26 -13.24 17.93 16.38
C VAL A 26 -14.11 16.69 16.45
N ILE A 27 -13.76 15.64 15.72
CA ILE A 27 -14.46 14.34 15.75
C ILE A 27 -13.69 13.40 16.69
N LYS A 28 -14.43 12.74 17.60
CA LYS A 28 -13.90 11.67 18.43
C LYS A 28 -14.46 10.33 17.96
N LEU A 29 -13.60 9.49 17.41
CA LEU A 29 -13.94 8.12 17.02
C LEU A 29 -14.04 7.23 18.26
N THR A 30 -14.95 6.27 18.24
CA THR A 30 -15.25 5.33 19.33
C THR A 30 -15.21 3.87 18.90
N GLU A 31 -15.04 3.65 17.60
CA GLU A 31 -15.00 2.36 16.94
C GLU A 31 -13.71 1.61 17.33
N THR A 32 -13.82 0.30 17.62
CA THR A 32 -12.67 -0.55 17.94
C THR A 32 -11.69 -0.67 16.77
N THR A 33 -12.18 -0.54 15.53
CA THR A 33 -11.38 -0.46 14.32
C THR A 33 -12.08 0.38 13.26
N LEU A 34 -11.33 0.95 12.32
CA LEU A 34 -11.86 1.67 11.16
C LEU A 34 -11.83 0.86 9.87
N MET A 35 -11.05 -0.23 9.83
CA MET A 35 -11.00 -1.14 8.69
C MET A 35 -11.07 -2.58 9.18
N HIS A 36 -11.78 -3.44 8.46
CA HIS A 36 -12.00 -4.81 8.90
C HIS A 36 -11.13 -5.81 8.13
N GLU A 37 -10.43 -6.71 8.85
CA GLU A 37 -9.65 -7.83 8.27
C GLU A 37 -10.48 -8.65 7.28
N MET A 38 -11.79 -8.78 7.55
CA MET A 38 -12.80 -9.33 6.66
C MET A 38 -14.01 -8.39 6.60
N ARG A 39 -14.57 -8.12 5.41
CA ARG A 39 -15.63 -7.13 5.15
C ARG A 39 -16.79 -7.23 6.14
N ALA A 40 -17.04 -6.15 6.87
CA ALA A 40 -18.15 -6.04 7.82
C ALA A 40 -19.36 -5.26 7.28
N THR A 41 -19.18 -4.45 6.23
CA THR A 41 -20.20 -3.55 5.68
C THR A 41 -20.40 -3.76 4.17
N PRO A 42 -21.60 -3.49 3.63
CA PRO A 42 -21.85 -3.54 2.18
C PRO A 42 -21.19 -2.36 1.45
N TYR A 43 -20.85 -2.56 0.18
CA TYR A 43 -20.42 -1.51 -0.73
C TYR A 43 -21.32 -1.50 -1.99
N PRO A 44 -21.77 -0.32 -2.47
CA PRO A 44 -21.66 1.00 -1.84
C PRO A 44 -22.44 1.08 -0.52
N LEU A 45 -21.92 1.83 0.46
CA LEU A 45 -22.59 2.05 1.75
C LEU A 45 -23.98 2.70 1.59
N ASP A 46 -24.86 2.57 2.59
CA ASP A 46 -26.16 3.24 2.56
C ASP A 46 -26.00 4.76 2.38
N LYS A 47 -26.73 5.31 1.41
CA LYS A 47 -26.70 6.71 0.94
C LYS A 47 -25.36 7.16 0.35
N ALA A 48 -24.48 6.23 -0.02
CA ALA A 48 -23.28 6.56 -0.78
C ALA A 48 -23.62 7.27 -2.11
N VAL A 49 -22.70 8.11 -2.57
CA VAL A 49 -22.75 8.76 -3.87
C VAL A 49 -21.61 8.19 -4.71
N VAL A 50 -21.92 7.59 -5.87
CA VAL A 50 -20.94 7.02 -6.79
C VAL A 50 -20.94 7.86 -8.07
N ASN A 51 -19.79 8.48 -8.37
CA ASN A 51 -19.65 9.41 -9.49
C ASN A 51 -18.36 9.25 -10.31
N ASP A 52 -17.49 8.34 -9.91
CA ASP A 52 -16.16 8.07 -10.45
C ASP A 52 -16.08 6.77 -11.27
N ARG A 53 -16.95 5.80 -10.98
CA ARG A 53 -17.01 4.48 -11.65
C ARG A 53 -18.42 3.93 -11.80
N ALA A 54 -18.55 2.83 -12.54
CA ALA A 54 -19.74 1.98 -12.48
C ALA A 54 -19.92 1.39 -11.08
N VAL A 55 -21.18 1.18 -10.66
CA VAL A 55 -21.49 0.55 -9.37
C VAL A 55 -21.13 -0.94 -9.43
N SER A 56 -20.22 -1.37 -8.55
CA SER A 56 -20.04 -2.77 -8.19
C SER A 56 -20.64 -2.99 -6.80
N PHE A 57 -21.51 -3.98 -6.66
CA PHE A 57 -22.08 -4.36 -5.37
C PHE A 57 -21.16 -5.36 -4.69
N GLN A 58 -20.88 -5.17 -3.40
CA GLN A 58 -20.12 -6.09 -2.54
C GLN A 58 -20.80 -6.19 -1.18
N TRP A 59 -20.73 -7.34 -0.51
CA TRP A 59 -21.31 -7.52 0.83
C TRP A 59 -20.50 -8.48 1.70
N PRO A 60 -20.69 -8.50 3.03
CA PRO A 60 -20.02 -9.44 3.92
C PRO A 60 -20.25 -10.92 3.57
N LEU A 61 -19.35 -11.77 4.03
CA LEU A 61 -19.63 -13.21 4.13
C LEU A 61 -20.65 -13.47 5.24
N ARG A 62 -21.29 -14.64 5.19
CA ARG A 62 -22.03 -15.17 6.35
C ARG A 62 -21.08 -15.30 7.54
N SER A 63 -21.60 -15.13 8.76
CA SER A 63 -20.81 -15.19 9.99
C SER A 63 -20.12 -16.53 10.23
N ASP A 64 -20.68 -17.64 9.75
CA ASP A 64 -20.09 -18.99 9.84
C ASP A 64 -19.01 -19.28 8.78
N MET A 65 -18.91 -18.41 7.77
CA MET A 65 -17.85 -18.40 6.75
C MET A 65 -16.81 -17.30 7.00
N ASN A 66 -17.06 -16.40 7.96
CA ASN A 66 -16.22 -15.25 8.24
C ASN A 66 -15.04 -15.60 9.17
N SER A 67 -14.32 -16.66 8.84
CA SER A 67 -13.20 -17.20 9.61
C SER A 67 -11.85 -16.83 8.98
N GLN A 68 -10.89 -16.46 9.84
CA GLN A 68 -9.53 -16.09 9.45
C GLN A 68 -8.71 -17.37 9.20
N ASP A 69 -9.07 -18.10 8.15
CA ASP A 69 -8.82 -19.55 8.02
C ASP A 69 -7.37 -20.01 7.95
N SER A 70 -6.42 -19.14 7.55
CA SER A 70 -4.99 -19.42 7.72
C SER A 70 -4.24 -18.15 8.12
N PRO A 71 -3.59 -18.13 9.30
CA PRO A 71 -2.88 -16.95 9.79
C PRO A 71 -1.54 -16.70 9.10
N LEU A 72 -0.86 -17.73 8.60
CA LEU A 72 0.49 -17.67 8.03
C LEU A 72 0.65 -18.66 6.87
N ASP A 73 1.48 -18.30 5.87
CA ASP A 73 1.84 -19.20 4.77
C ASP A 73 2.55 -20.46 5.31
N GLY A 74 2.24 -21.62 4.73
CA GLY A 74 2.75 -22.92 5.14
C GLY A 74 2.08 -23.57 6.37
N PHE A 75 1.02 -23.00 6.95
CA PHE A 75 0.27 -23.59 8.07
C PHE A 75 -1.10 -24.16 7.66
N GLU A 76 -1.49 -25.28 8.29
CA GLU A 76 -2.76 -25.97 8.00
C GLU A 76 -4.00 -25.30 8.63
N HIS A 77 -5.12 -25.39 7.91
CA HIS A 77 -6.43 -24.88 8.33
C HIS A 77 -7.05 -25.74 9.46
N LYS A 78 -7.35 -25.11 10.61
CA LYS A 78 -7.96 -25.79 11.79
C LYS A 78 -9.49 -25.63 11.93
N VAL A 79 -10.15 -24.91 11.01
CA VAL A 79 -11.58 -24.58 11.09
C VAL A 79 -12.43 -25.58 10.28
N LYS A 80 -13.68 -25.77 10.69
CA LYS A 80 -14.67 -26.63 10.01
C LYS A 80 -14.96 -26.10 8.60
N LYS A 81 -14.48 -26.82 7.57
CA LYS A 81 -14.68 -26.42 6.17
C LYS A 81 -16.17 -26.33 5.80
N VAL A 82 -16.62 -25.13 5.47
CA VAL A 82 -17.87 -24.93 4.71
C VAL A 82 -17.63 -25.39 3.28
N ASP A 83 -18.57 -26.14 2.70
CA ASP A 83 -18.51 -26.52 1.30
C ASP A 83 -18.83 -25.32 0.41
N LYS A 84 -17.79 -24.57 0.03
CA LYS A 84 -17.88 -23.35 -0.79
C LYS A 84 -18.56 -23.59 -2.13
N THR A 85 -18.62 -24.83 -2.64
CA THR A 85 -19.30 -25.14 -3.92
C THR A 85 -20.82 -25.04 -3.83
N LYS A 86 -21.38 -25.09 -2.61
CA LYS A 86 -22.82 -24.99 -2.32
C LYS A 86 -23.24 -23.59 -1.83
N VAL A 87 -22.31 -22.65 -1.77
CA VAL A 87 -22.58 -21.28 -1.31
C VAL A 87 -23.18 -20.46 -2.45
N THR A 88 -24.32 -19.84 -2.18
CA THR A 88 -25.06 -19.04 -3.14
C THR A 88 -25.63 -17.80 -2.45
N TYR A 89 -25.59 -16.68 -3.16
CA TYR A 89 -26.17 -15.40 -2.74
C TYR A 89 -27.16 -14.93 -3.80
N ARG A 90 -28.11 -14.08 -3.39
CA ARG A 90 -28.94 -13.31 -4.32
C ARG A 90 -28.78 -11.82 -4.06
N LEU A 91 -28.92 -11.05 -5.12
CA LEU A 91 -28.96 -9.59 -5.10
C LEU A 91 -30.21 -9.15 -5.86
N ARG A 92 -30.88 -8.10 -5.36
CA ARG A 92 -31.90 -7.37 -6.12
C ARG A 92 -31.71 -5.87 -6.04
N TYR A 93 -31.95 -5.17 -7.14
CA TYR A 93 -31.83 -3.71 -7.22
C TYR A 93 -32.87 -3.10 -8.17
N SER A 94 -33.30 -1.87 -7.88
CA SER A 94 -34.23 -1.06 -8.68
C SER A 94 -34.14 0.43 -8.30
N GLN A 95 -34.70 1.32 -9.10
CA GLN A 95 -35.01 2.70 -8.69
C GLN A 95 -36.28 2.79 -7.83
N ASP A 96 -37.09 1.72 -7.76
CA ASP A 96 -38.23 1.60 -6.85
C ASP A 96 -37.77 1.25 -5.42
N ALA A 97 -38.01 2.15 -4.47
CA ALA A 97 -37.72 1.98 -3.04
C ALA A 97 -38.42 0.75 -2.42
N GLY A 98 -39.56 0.33 -2.96
CA GLY A 98 -40.26 -0.88 -2.52
C GLY A 98 -39.67 -2.17 -3.07
N LEU A 99 -38.77 -2.10 -4.06
CA LEU A 99 -38.24 -3.23 -4.81
C LEU A 99 -39.36 -4.16 -5.33
N LYS A 100 -40.38 -3.55 -5.97
CA LYS A 100 -41.56 -4.22 -6.56
C LYS A 100 -41.62 -4.05 -8.09
N SER A 101 -41.22 -2.91 -8.61
CA SER A 101 -41.20 -2.58 -10.04
C SER A 101 -39.78 -2.31 -10.53
N GLY A 102 -39.50 -2.59 -11.81
CA GLY A 102 -38.18 -2.40 -12.43
C GLY A 102 -37.03 -3.23 -11.81
N VAL A 103 -37.36 -4.29 -11.06
CA VAL A 103 -36.38 -5.02 -10.24
C VAL A 103 -35.54 -5.97 -11.09
N VAL A 104 -34.22 -5.78 -11.08
CA VAL A 104 -33.28 -6.81 -11.51
C VAL A 104 -33.01 -7.73 -10.32
N GLN A 105 -33.08 -9.04 -10.53
CA GLN A 105 -32.67 -10.06 -9.55
C GLN A 105 -31.60 -10.94 -10.16
N VAL A 106 -30.54 -11.23 -9.40
CA VAL A 106 -29.42 -12.07 -9.82
C VAL A 106 -29.03 -13.04 -8.72
N GLU A 107 -28.47 -14.17 -9.12
CA GLU A 107 -27.91 -15.20 -8.23
C GLU A 107 -26.41 -15.32 -8.54
N THR A 108 -25.57 -15.43 -7.51
CA THR A 108 -24.11 -15.43 -7.62
C THR A 108 -23.46 -16.37 -6.60
N ARG A 109 -22.27 -16.88 -6.93
CA ARG A 109 -21.45 -17.77 -6.10
C ARG A 109 -20.55 -17.03 -5.11
N TRP A 110 -20.44 -15.71 -5.28
CA TRP A 110 -19.52 -14.84 -4.54
C TRP A 110 -20.26 -13.62 -4.01
N PRO A 111 -19.81 -13.02 -2.90
CA PRO A 111 -20.48 -11.89 -2.27
C PRO A 111 -20.21 -10.54 -2.98
N PHE A 112 -20.19 -10.55 -4.31
CA PHE A 112 -20.10 -9.37 -5.16
C PHE A 112 -20.87 -9.56 -6.48
N TYR A 113 -21.21 -8.46 -7.14
CA TYR A 113 -21.84 -8.46 -8.46
C TYR A 113 -21.59 -7.15 -9.21
N ASN A 114 -21.18 -7.25 -10.48
CA ASN A 114 -21.08 -6.14 -11.43
C ASN A 114 -22.26 -6.22 -12.42
N PRO A 115 -23.14 -5.21 -12.51
CA PRO A 115 -24.16 -5.13 -13.55
C PRO A 115 -23.55 -5.16 -14.96
N GLU A 116 -24.17 -5.88 -15.91
CA GLU A 116 -23.70 -5.95 -17.31
C GLU A 116 -23.70 -4.58 -18.02
N GLN A 117 -24.53 -3.66 -17.55
CA GLN A 117 -24.62 -2.27 -18.03
C GLN A 117 -24.49 -1.33 -16.83
N PRO A 118 -23.73 -0.21 -16.93
CA PRO A 118 -23.70 0.80 -15.88
C PRO A 118 -25.10 1.27 -15.51
N LEU A 119 -25.36 1.44 -14.21
CA LEU A 119 -26.64 1.95 -13.73
C LEU A 119 -26.90 3.36 -14.25
N ALA A 120 -28.13 3.63 -14.66
CA ALA A 120 -28.54 4.97 -15.07
C ALA A 120 -28.42 5.97 -13.91
N PRO A 121 -28.14 7.26 -14.16
CA PRO A 121 -28.10 8.27 -13.11
C PRO A 121 -29.41 8.35 -12.31
N GLY A 122 -29.29 8.63 -11.02
CA GLY A 122 -30.41 8.72 -10.08
C GLY A 122 -30.22 7.89 -8.81
N VAL A 123 -31.28 7.80 -8.01
CA VAL A 123 -31.30 7.01 -6.78
C VAL A 123 -31.67 5.57 -7.10
N TRP A 124 -30.89 4.64 -6.57
CA TRP A 124 -31.11 3.20 -6.63
C TRP A 124 -31.22 2.63 -5.22
N TYR A 125 -32.03 1.58 -5.11
CA TYR A 125 -32.23 0.79 -3.91
C TYR A 125 -31.77 -0.63 -4.19
N TRP A 126 -31.07 -1.25 -3.24
CA TRP A 126 -30.55 -2.60 -3.41
C TRP A 126 -30.50 -3.37 -2.11
N GLN A 127 -30.52 -4.70 -2.20
CA GLN A 127 -30.30 -5.59 -1.06
C GLN A 127 -29.72 -6.92 -1.54
N PHE A 128 -28.81 -7.47 -0.75
CA PHE A 128 -28.27 -8.82 -0.90
C PHE A 128 -28.97 -9.79 0.05
N GLY A 129 -28.86 -11.09 -0.20
CA GLY A 129 -29.39 -12.14 0.66
C GLY A 129 -28.62 -13.44 0.51
N TYR A 130 -28.56 -14.20 1.60
CA TYR A 130 -27.88 -15.50 1.67
C TYR A 130 -28.86 -16.61 1.31
N VAL A 131 -28.45 -17.57 0.49
CA VAL A 131 -29.31 -18.72 0.12
C VAL A 131 -28.99 -19.92 1.00
N GLU A 132 -30.01 -20.45 1.67
CA GLU A 132 -29.93 -21.59 2.58
C GLU A 132 -31.09 -22.55 2.29
N ASN A 133 -30.78 -23.80 1.92
CA ASN A 133 -31.79 -24.81 1.59
C ASN A 133 -32.85 -24.33 0.57
N GLY A 134 -32.45 -23.44 -0.36
CA GLY A 134 -33.33 -22.82 -1.36
C GLY A 134 -34.13 -21.61 -0.87
N GLN A 135 -34.09 -21.29 0.43
CA GLN A 135 -34.69 -20.07 1.00
C GLN A 135 -33.67 -18.92 1.00
N VAL A 136 -34.15 -17.66 1.00
CA VAL A 136 -33.30 -16.47 0.91
C VAL A 136 -33.48 -15.60 2.16
N THR A 137 -32.41 -15.45 2.93
CA THR A 137 -32.35 -14.51 4.06
C THR A 137 -31.86 -13.16 3.54
N TRP A 138 -32.79 -12.24 3.27
CA TRP A 138 -32.49 -10.90 2.77
C TRP A 138 -31.96 -9.96 3.87
N GLY A 139 -30.96 -9.16 3.54
CA GLY A 139 -30.47 -8.05 4.36
C GLY A 139 -31.35 -6.80 4.27
N SER A 140 -30.92 -5.74 4.97
CA SER A 140 -31.59 -4.43 4.90
C SER A 140 -31.43 -3.79 3.51
N THR A 141 -32.44 -3.02 3.09
CA THR A 141 -32.37 -2.26 1.82
C THR A 141 -31.43 -1.07 2.00
N GLN A 142 -30.42 -1.01 1.15
CA GLN A 142 -29.47 0.09 1.03
C GLN A 142 -29.94 1.05 -0.07
N GLN A 143 -29.60 2.33 0.07
CA GLN A 143 -29.74 3.34 -0.98
C GLN A 143 -28.36 3.70 -1.56
N VAL A 144 -28.26 3.96 -2.86
CA VAL A 144 -27.08 4.56 -3.51
C VAL A 144 -27.52 5.62 -4.52
N THR A 145 -26.79 6.72 -4.61
CA THR A 145 -26.98 7.74 -5.65
C THR A 145 -25.91 7.58 -6.72
N VAL A 146 -26.33 7.38 -7.97
CA VAL A 146 -25.44 7.32 -9.12
C VAL A 146 -25.49 8.67 -9.83
N GLU A 147 -24.37 9.40 -9.86
CA GLU A 147 -24.32 10.69 -10.55
C GLU A 147 -23.93 10.54 -12.01
N ASP A 148 -24.33 11.51 -12.84
CA ASP A 148 -23.77 11.62 -14.18
C ASP A 148 -22.53 12.50 -14.20
N ARG A 149 -21.41 11.92 -14.63
CA ARG A 149 -20.11 12.57 -14.68
C ARG A 149 -19.34 12.07 -15.91
N PRO A 150 -18.84 12.96 -16.78
CA PRO A 150 -17.97 12.55 -17.88
C PRO A 150 -16.69 11.88 -17.35
N GLY A 151 -16.22 10.84 -18.05
CA GLY A 151 -14.98 10.14 -17.70
C GLY A 151 -15.08 9.14 -16.53
N LYS A 152 -16.29 8.72 -16.13
CA LYS A 152 -16.46 7.58 -15.20
C LYS A 152 -15.78 6.33 -15.72
N PHE A 153 -15.13 5.59 -14.82
CA PHE A 153 -14.59 4.26 -15.09
C PHE A 153 -15.74 3.24 -15.25
N CYS A 154 -16.10 2.94 -16.49
CA CYS A 154 -17.19 2.04 -16.87
C CYS A 154 -16.69 0.95 -17.83
N PRO A 155 -15.89 -0.02 -17.34
CA PRO A 155 -15.37 -1.12 -18.15
C PRO A 155 -16.51 -2.00 -18.72
N PRO A 156 -16.27 -2.70 -19.84
CA PRO A 156 -17.28 -3.52 -20.50
C PRO A 156 -17.63 -4.79 -19.69
N SER A 157 -18.80 -5.38 -19.96
CA SER A 157 -19.20 -6.66 -19.35
C SER A 157 -18.30 -7.81 -19.79
N LEU A 158 -18.16 -8.85 -18.95
CA LEU A 158 -17.38 -10.05 -19.26
C LEU A 158 -17.79 -10.69 -20.59
N LYS A 159 -19.09 -10.75 -20.88
CA LYS A 159 -19.64 -11.22 -22.16
C LYS A 159 -19.04 -10.50 -23.36
N THR A 160 -18.77 -9.20 -23.24
CA THR A 160 -18.13 -8.38 -24.28
C THR A 160 -16.62 -8.66 -24.38
N VAL A 161 -15.96 -9.02 -23.28
CA VAL A 161 -14.55 -9.47 -23.26
C VAL A 161 -14.42 -10.82 -23.97
N LEU A 162 -15.23 -11.80 -23.57
CA LEU A 162 -15.20 -13.16 -24.10
C LEU A 162 -15.53 -13.20 -25.60
N ALA A 163 -16.47 -12.37 -26.06
CA ALA A 163 -16.77 -12.22 -27.49
C ALA A 163 -15.61 -11.65 -28.34
N LYS A 164 -14.55 -11.12 -27.70
CA LYS A 164 -13.33 -10.61 -28.34
C LYS A 164 -12.10 -11.48 -28.06
N LEU A 165 -12.22 -12.53 -27.26
CA LEU A 165 -11.11 -13.45 -26.97
C LEU A 165 -10.88 -14.38 -28.18
N PRO A 166 -9.69 -14.37 -28.81
CA PRO A 166 -9.39 -15.31 -29.88
C PRO A 166 -9.40 -16.78 -29.41
N ALA A 167 -9.78 -17.67 -30.34
CA ALA A 167 -9.74 -19.11 -30.16
C ALA A 167 -8.40 -19.73 -30.58
N ASP A 168 -7.58 -19.00 -31.34
CA ASP A 168 -6.24 -19.40 -31.77
C ASP A 168 -5.15 -18.94 -30.78
N HIS A 169 -4.01 -19.61 -30.83
CA HIS A 169 -2.92 -19.47 -29.87
C HIS A 169 -1.60 -19.01 -30.52
N PRO A 170 -0.73 -18.27 -29.82
CA PRO A 170 -0.93 -17.72 -28.46
C PRO A 170 -1.99 -16.61 -28.41
N ARG A 171 -2.54 -16.38 -27.21
CA ARG A 171 -3.59 -15.39 -26.92
C ARG A 171 -3.46 -14.67 -25.58
N VAL A 172 -2.37 -14.89 -24.84
CA VAL A 172 -2.14 -14.22 -23.55
C VAL A 172 -0.96 -13.24 -23.63
N TRP A 173 0.26 -13.72 -23.83
CA TRP A 173 1.45 -12.84 -23.92
C TRP A 173 1.59 -12.14 -25.27
N ILE A 174 1.01 -12.68 -26.34
CA ILE A 174 0.90 -12.05 -27.65
C ILE A 174 -0.30 -12.67 -28.36
N MET A 175 -1.06 -11.90 -29.13
CA MET A 175 -2.14 -12.47 -29.95
C MET A 175 -1.57 -13.08 -31.23
N LYS A 176 -2.04 -14.26 -31.64
CA LYS A 176 -1.57 -15.00 -32.83
C LYS A 176 -1.60 -14.15 -34.10
N ASN A 177 -2.63 -13.32 -34.27
CA ASN A 177 -2.79 -12.42 -35.41
C ASN A 177 -1.77 -11.25 -35.46
N GLU A 178 -1.25 -10.77 -34.31
CA GLU A 178 -0.25 -9.69 -34.26
C GLU A 178 1.20 -10.21 -34.11
N TRP A 179 1.38 -11.52 -33.89
CA TRP A 179 2.67 -12.12 -33.50
C TRP A 179 3.80 -11.88 -34.51
N LYS A 180 3.52 -11.98 -35.82
CA LYS A 180 4.51 -11.74 -36.88
C LYS A 180 5.03 -10.29 -36.89
N ASP A 181 4.15 -9.32 -36.67
CA ASP A 181 4.50 -7.91 -36.67
C ASP A 181 5.22 -7.53 -35.37
N PHE A 182 4.80 -8.10 -34.24
CA PHE A 182 5.54 -8.02 -32.98
C PHE A 182 6.98 -8.56 -33.08
N ILE A 183 7.19 -9.70 -33.76
CA ILE A 183 8.54 -10.23 -34.06
C ILE A 183 9.36 -9.25 -34.90
N ASN A 184 8.74 -8.45 -35.78
CA ASN A 184 9.45 -7.46 -36.58
C ASN A 184 9.73 -6.16 -35.82
N HIS A 185 8.74 -5.58 -35.13
CA HIS A 185 8.89 -4.34 -34.36
C HIS A 185 9.88 -4.49 -33.21
N SER A 186 9.85 -5.64 -32.50
CA SER A 186 10.78 -5.92 -31.40
C SER A 186 12.26 -5.90 -31.81
N LYS A 187 12.61 -6.06 -33.10
CA LYS A 187 14.00 -5.98 -33.60
C LYS A 187 14.65 -4.61 -33.34
N GLN A 188 13.85 -3.57 -33.15
CA GLN A 188 14.31 -2.20 -32.90
C GLN A 188 14.43 -1.86 -31.40
N LYS A 189 14.00 -2.77 -30.49
CA LYS A 189 13.93 -2.52 -29.04
C LYS A 189 15.02 -3.31 -28.29
N ALA A 190 15.72 -2.65 -27.38
CA ALA A 190 16.82 -3.23 -26.61
C ALA A 190 16.38 -4.45 -25.77
N GLU A 191 15.16 -4.41 -25.23
CA GLU A 191 14.54 -5.49 -24.45
C GLU A 191 14.54 -6.84 -25.18
N ARG A 192 14.43 -6.85 -26.52
CA ARG A 192 14.50 -8.10 -27.30
C ARG A 192 15.85 -8.77 -27.08
N GLN A 193 16.94 -8.02 -27.25
CA GLN A 193 18.28 -8.53 -27.11
C GLN A 193 18.55 -8.99 -25.67
N TRP A 194 17.99 -8.32 -24.66
CA TRP A 194 18.12 -8.71 -23.26
C TRP A 194 17.51 -10.10 -22.98
N TYR A 195 16.34 -10.41 -23.56
CA TYR A 195 15.76 -11.76 -23.45
C TYR A 195 16.58 -12.81 -24.21
N LEU A 196 17.12 -12.49 -25.40
CA LEU A 196 17.94 -13.43 -26.18
C LEU A 196 19.27 -13.74 -25.49
N GLU A 197 19.99 -12.73 -25.00
CA GLU A 197 21.21 -12.89 -24.18
C GLU A 197 20.98 -13.84 -23.00
N ARG A 198 19.86 -13.66 -22.29
CA ARG A 198 19.52 -14.51 -21.15
C ARG A 198 19.13 -15.92 -21.58
N ALA A 199 18.35 -16.07 -22.64
CA ALA A 199 17.94 -17.38 -23.16
C ALA A 199 19.14 -18.19 -23.66
N ASP A 200 20.07 -17.59 -24.40
CA ASP A 200 21.30 -18.25 -24.84
C ASP A 200 22.21 -18.64 -23.66
N GLN A 201 22.27 -17.81 -22.59
CA GLN A 201 22.94 -18.20 -21.34
C GLN A 201 22.28 -19.40 -20.67
N VAL A 202 20.94 -19.47 -20.66
CA VAL A 202 20.17 -20.57 -20.06
C VAL A 202 20.42 -21.89 -20.81
N LEU A 203 20.51 -21.86 -22.15
CA LEU A 203 20.86 -23.03 -22.96
C LEU A 203 22.25 -23.62 -22.62
N GLN A 204 23.17 -22.80 -22.11
CA GLN A 204 24.51 -23.21 -21.69
C GLN A 204 24.59 -23.59 -20.20
N THR A 205 23.54 -23.31 -19.41
CA THR A 205 23.54 -23.48 -17.96
C THR A 205 22.70 -24.71 -17.55
N PRO A 206 23.29 -25.70 -16.85
CA PRO A 206 22.54 -26.82 -16.30
C PRO A 206 21.36 -26.35 -15.45
N MET A 207 20.18 -26.93 -15.70
CA MET A 207 18.97 -26.68 -14.92
C MET A 207 19.15 -27.20 -13.49
N LYS A 208 18.79 -26.38 -12.49
CA LYS A 208 18.70 -26.83 -11.09
C LYS A 208 17.48 -27.73 -10.87
N SER A 209 17.44 -28.39 -9.72
CA SER A 209 16.38 -29.32 -9.31
C SER A 209 15.96 -29.08 -7.86
N VAL A 210 14.82 -29.66 -7.45
CA VAL A 210 14.38 -29.66 -6.04
C VAL A 210 15.40 -30.30 -5.08
N LYS A 211 16.36 -31.10 -5.57
CA LYS A 211 17.46 -31.67 -4.76
C LYS A 211 18.50 -30.63 -4.34
N ASP A 212 18.52 -29.47 -5.01
CA ASP A 212 19.41 -28.35 -4.70
C ASP A 212 18.84 -27.42 -3.59
N ILE A 213 17.64 -27.73 -3.06
CA ILE A 213 17.04 -27.02 -1.93
C ILE A 213 17.89 -27.27 -0.68
N ASN A 214 18.46 -26.20 -0.13
CA ASN A 214 19.35 -26.30 1.02
C ASN A 214 18.57 -26.59 2.31
N VAL A 215 18.58 -27.83 2.78
CA VAL A 215 17.96 -28.25 4.05
C VAL A 215 18.92 -28.24 5.25
N SER A 216 20.18 -27.82 5.07
CA SER A 216 21.25 -28.00 6.08
C SER A 216 20.99 -27.31 7.42
N GLN A 217 20.22 -26.22 7.43
CA GLN A 217 19.91 -25.45 8.64
C GLN A 217 18.66 -25.93 9.37
N VAL A 218 17.83 -26.81 8.79
CA VAL A 218 16.55 -27.25 9.40
C VAL A 218 16.76 -27.78 10.83
N LYS A 219 17.84 -28.53 11.06
CA LYS A 219 18.25 -29.06 12.38
C LYS A 219 18.63 -28.00 13.43
N ASN A 220 18.85 -26.74 13.02
CA ASN A 220 19.26 -25.62 13.88
C ASN A 220 18.07 -24.69 14.20
N LEU A 221 16.91 -24.90 13.57
CA LEU A 221 15.71 -24.08 13.73
C LEU A 221 14.88 -24.61 14.91
N LYS A 222 14.24 -23.71 15.65
CA LYS A 222 13.68 -24.01 16.99
C LYS A 222 12.24 -24.48 16.98
N ASN A 223 11.45 -24.05 15.99
CA ASN A 223 10.01 -24.28 15.91
C ASN A 223 9.56 -24.46 14.46
N GLU A 224 8.32 -24.91 14.28
CA GLU A 224 7.73 -25.20 12.96
C GLU A 224 7.65 -23.96 12.06
N MET A 225 7.34 -22.78 12.60
CA MET A 225 7.32 -21.52 11.86
C MET A 225 8.68 -21.24 11.22
N GLN A 226 9.78 -21.38 11.97
CA GLN A 226 11.12 -21.17 11.43
C GLN A 226 11.45 -22.17 10.33
N ILE A 227 11.09 -23.45 10.50
CA ILE A 227 11.32 -24.51 9.51
C ILE A 227 10.56 -24.22 8.22
N ASN A 228 9.27 -23.91 8.30
CA ASN A 228 8.43 -23.59 7.14
C ASN A 228 8.94 -22.32 6.43
N SER A 229 9.22 -21.23 7.16
CA SER A 229 9.77 -19.99 6.57
C SER A 229 11.13 -20.20 5.89
N TYR A 230 12.00 -21.03 6.46
CA TYR A 230 13.30 -21.37 5.88
C TYR A 230 13.16 -22.22 4.61
N LEU A 231 12.32 -23.27 4.64
CA LEU A 231 12.07 -24.13 3.48
C LEU A 231 11.35 -23.37 2.35
N THR A 232 10.37 -22.52 2.66
CA THR A 232 9.71 -21.64 1.68
C THR A 232 10.74 -20.70 1.03
N ARG A 233 11.67 -20.11 1.81
CA ARG A 233 12.75 -19.29 1.26
C ARG A 233 13.68 -20.10 0.34
N GLU A 234 14.23 -21.22 0.80
CA GLU A 234 15.24 -21.95 0.04
C GLU A 234 14.65 -22.68 -1.18
N SER A 235 13.42 -23.17 -1.11
CA SER A 235 12.70 -23.69 -2.30
C SER A 235 12.46 -22.61 -3.33
N ARG A 236 11.99 -21.42 -2.92
CA ARG A 236 11.84 -20.26 -3.82
C ARG A 236 13.15 -19.82 -4.47
N ARG A 237 14.31 -19.94 -3.82
CA ARG A 237 15.61 -19.62 -4.45
C ARG A 237 15.93 -20.51 -5.65
N ILE A 238 15.41 -21.74 -5.69
CA ILE A 238 15.55 -22.64 -6.83
C ILE A 238 14.43 -22.38 -7.85
N ILE A 239 13.19 -22.29 -7.38
CA ILE A 239 12.00 -22.19 -8.23
C ILE A 239 11.90 -20.82 -8.92
N ASP A 240 12.05 -19.70 -8.20
CA ASP A 240 12.02 -18.36 -8.80
C ASP A 240 13.17 -18.19 -9.84
N ALA A 241 14.29 -18.89 -9.67
CA ALA A 241 15.42 -18.86 -10.59
C ALA A 241 15.16 -19.67 -11.88
N GLU A 242 14.62 -20.89 -11.77
CA GLU A 242 14.28 -21.70 -12.95
C GLU A 242 12.98 -21.25 -13.63
N GLU A 243 12.08 -20.59 -12.91
CA GLU A 243 10.97 -19.80 -13.47
C GLU A 243 11.51 -18.70 -14.38
N GLY A 244 12.43 -17.85 -13.88
CA GLY A 244 13.07 -16.81 -14.70
C GLY A 244 13.85 -17.36 -15.90
N ASN A 245 14.52 -18.51 -15.75
CA ASN A 245 15.19 -19.18 -16.86
C ASN A 245 14.21 -19.67 -17.94
N THR A 246 13.13 -20.32 -17.51
CA THR A 246 12.13 -20.91 -18.42
C THR A 246 11.29 -19.83 -19.09
N GLU A 247 10.87 -18.80 -18.34
CA GLU A 247 10.23 -17.60 -18.90
C GLU A 247 11.10 -16.90 -19.96
N ALA A 248 12.43 -16.88 -19.80
CA ALA A 248 13.35 -16.32 -20.81
C ALA A 248 13.33 -17.12 -22.11
N LEU A 249 13.35 -18.46 -22.04
CA LEU A 249 13.26 -19.33 -23.20
C LEU A 249 11.91 -19.21 -23.92
N ILE A 250 10.80 -19.16 -23.18
CA ILE A 250 9.45 -18.97 -23.75
C ILE A 250 9.38 -17.62 -24.50
N ARG A 251 9.85 -16.52 -23.89
CA ARG A 251 9.88 -15.21 -24.56
C ARG A 251 10.84 -15.15 -25.74
N ALA A 252 11.99 -15.83 -25.67
CA ALA A 252 12.92 -15.92 -26.79
C ALA A 252 12.29 -16.66 -27.99
N TRP A 253 11.55 -17.75 -27.76
CA TRP A 253 10.71 -18.38 -28.77
C TRP A 253 9.67 -17.40 -29.35
N LEU A 254 8.91 -16.70 -28.51
CA LEU A 254 7.93 -15.70 -28.97
C LEU A 254 8.56 -14.53 -29.75
N LEU A 255 9.87 -14.27 -29.61
CA LEU A 255 10.58 -13.21 -30.33
C LEU A 255 11.29 -13.69 -31.61
N THR A 256 11.45 -15.01 -31.82
CA THR A 256 12.32 -15.56 -32.88
C THR A 256 11.72 -16.70 -33.68
N GLN A 257 10.84 -17.50 -33.08
CA GLN A 257 10.41 -18.81 -33.56
C GLN A 257 11.58 -19.80 -33.81
N ASP A 258 12.72 -19.59 -33.13
CA ASP A 258 13.85 -20.55 -33.12
C ASP A 258 13.53 -21.72 -32.18
N THR A 259 13.53 -22.93 -32.73
CA THR A 259 13.09 -24.15 -32.04
C THR A 259 13.97 -24.49 -30.84
N LYS A 260 15.26 -24.11 -30.85
CA LYS A 260 16.19 -24.40 -29.74
C LYS A 260 15.68 -23.88 -28.39
N TYR A 261 14.98 -22.74 -28.39
CA TYR A 261 14.40 -22.17 -27.17
C TYR A 261 13.13 -22.90 -26.75
N ALA A 262 12.26 -23.24 -27.71
CA ALA A 262 11.02 -23.96 -27.43
C ALA A 262 11.27 -25.37 -26.89
N ASP A 263 12.24 -26.09 -27.47
CA ASP A 263 12.49 -27.49 -27.14
C ASP A 263 13.07 -27.64 -25.71
N GLU A 264 13.99 -26.75 -25.30
CA GLU A 264 14.47 -26.70 -23.92
C GLU A 264 13.40 -26.15 -22.96
N ALA A 265 12.61 -25.15 -23.35
CA ALA A 265 11.52 -24.63 -22.51
C ALA A 265 10.48 -25.70 -22.19
N ILE A 266 9.98 -26.41 -23.21
CA ILE A 266 9.01 -27.50 -23.04
C ILE A 266 9.55 -28.57 -22.09
N LYS A 267 10.81 -28.99 -22.28
CA LYS A 267 11.51 -29.92 -21.39
C LYS A 267 11.56 -29.42 -19.94
N ARG A 268 11.95 -28.15 -19.70
CA ARG A 268 12.01 -27.58 -18.34
C ARG A 268 10.62 -27.51 -17.69
N VAL A 269 9.59 -27.08 -18.44
CA VAL A 269 8.21 -27.00 -17.92
C VAL A 269 7.71 -28.37 -17.47
N PHE A 270 7.90 -29.42 -18.28
CA PHE A 270 7.48 -30.78 -17.90
C PHE A 270 8.26 -31.34 -16.69
N ILE A 271 9.52 -30.95 -16.50
CA ILE A 271 10.29 -31.28 -15.29
C ILE A 271 9.75 -30.52 -14.08
N MET A 272 9.48 -29.21 -14.22
CA MET A 272 9.04 -28.34 -13.12
C MET A 272 7.59 -28.60 -12.68
N ALA A 273 6.70 -29.02 -13.57
CA ALA A 273 5.28 -29.24 -13.29
C ALA A 273 5.00 -30.19 -12.11
N ASP A 274 5.97 -31.07 -11.80
CA ASP A 274 5.91 -32.08 -10.73
C ASP A 274 6.70 -31.69 -9.46
N TRP A 275 7.32 -30.51 -9.40
CA TRP A 275 8.21 -30.14 -8.29
C TRP A 275 7.51 -29.93 -6.95
N ASP A 276 6.23 -29.57 -6.96
CA ASP A 276 5.38 -29.47 -5.76
C ASP A 276 5.09 -30.83 -5.11
N LYS A 277 5.44 -31.95 -5.75
CA LYS A 277 5.45 -33.28 -5.12
C LYS A 277 6.62 -33.48 -4.15
N ASP A 278 7.66 -32.64 -4.19
CA ASP A 278 8.78 -32.70 -3.24
C ASP A 278 8.41 -31.99 -1.92
N LYS A 279 8.50 -32.72 -0.80
CA LYS A 279 8.16 -32.24 0.55
C LYS A 279 8.90 -30.97 1.00
N ASN A 280 10.03 -30.64 0.38
CA ASN A 280 10.83 -29.45 0.71
C ASN A 280 10.37 -28.20 -0.06
N VAL A 281 9.50 -28.36 -1.08
CA VAL A 281 8.81 -27.25 -1.73
C VAL A 281 7.64 -26.81 -0.85
N LYS A 282 7.63 -25.53 -0.48
CA LYS A 282 6.65 -24.94 0.45
C LYS A 282 6.21 -23.56 -0.04
N GLY A 283 5.00 -23.15 0.33
CA GLY A 283 4.45 -21.82 0.03
C GLY A 283 3.75 -21.69 -1.32
N ASP A 284 2.66 -20.93 -1.33
CA ASP A 284 1.76 -20.72 -2.48
C ASP A 284 2.46 -20.10 -3.71
N PHE A 285 3.46 -19.24 -3.50
CA PHE A 285 4.21 -18.64 -4.61
C PHE A 285 4.94 -19.67 -5.47
N ASN A 286 5.36 -20.80 -4.91
CA ASN A 286 5.98 -21.89 -5.67
C ASN A 286 4.94 -22.60 -6.53
N ALA A 287 3.79 -22.97 -5.97
CA ALA A 287 2.67 -23.55 -6.73
C ALA A 287 2.23 -22.60 -7.86
N SER A 288 2.20 -21.29 -7.59
CA SER A 288 1.85 -20.27 -8.58
C SER A 288 2.85 -20.18 -9.74
N SER A 289 4.16 -20.34 -9.50
CA SER A 289 5.16 -20.43 -10.59
C SER A 289 4.88 -21.60 -11.50
N LEU A 290 4.53 -22.77 -10.94
CA LEU A 290 4.27 -23.96 -11.74
C LEU A 290 3.02 -23.77 -12.60
N LEU A 291 1.96 -23.15 -12.07
CA LEU A 291 0.77 -22.75 -12.84
C LEU A 291 1.10 -21.74 -13.96
N SER A 292 1.91 -20.71 -13.65
CA SER A 292 2.37 -19.71 -14.62
C SER A 292 3.13 -20.37 -15.78
N LEU A 293 4.12 -21.22 -15.47
CA LEU A 293 4.91 -21.93 -16.49
C LEU A 293 4.07 -22.90 -17.33
N CYS A 294 3.19 -23.69 -16.70
CA CYS A 294 2.35 -24.65 -17.44
C CYS A 294 1.39 -23.94 -18.40
N SER A 295 0.71 -22.89 -17.93
CA SER A 295 -0.24 -22.12 -18.75
C SER A 295 0.45 -21.34 -19.88
N MET A 296 1.56 -20.66 -19.61
CA MET A 296 2.28 -19.90 -20.65
C MET A 296 2.99 -20.82 -21.65
N ALA A 297 3.38 -22.04 -21.26
CA ALA A 297 3.84 -23.06 -22.20
C ALA A 297 2.72 -23.61 -23.07
N TYR A 298 1.54 -23.87 -22.49
CA TYR A 298 0.35 -24.28 -23.25
C TYR A 298 -0.02 -23.25 -24.33
N ASP A 299 -0.08 -21.96 -23.95
CA ASP A 299 -0.38 -20.86 -24.88
C ASP A 299 0.71 -20.65 -25.94
N SER A 300 1.97 -20.52 -25.51
CA SER A 300 3.08 -20.11 -26.39
C SER A 300 3.55 -21.20 -27.35
N PHE A 301 3.34 -22.48 -27.00
CA PHE A 301 3.78 -23.63 -27.79
C PHE A 301 2.61 -24.45 -28.36
N TYR A 302 1.38 -23.96 -28.33
CA TYR A 302 0.17 -24.70 -28.70
C TYR A 302 0.28 -25.50 -30.01
N ASP A 303 0.89 -24.94 -31.07
CA ASP A 303 1.05 -25.61 -32.36
C ASP A 303 2.20 -26.64 -32.42
N ARG A 304 3.11 -26.61 -31.44
CA ARG A 304 4.23 -27.57 -31.28
C ARG A 304 3.89 -28.73 -30.34
N LEU A 305 2.97 -28.51 -29.40
CA LEU A 305 2.58 -29.52 -28.41
C LEU A 305 1.74 -30.62 -29.06
N ASN A 306 2.15 -31.87 -28.91
CA ASN A 306 1.34 -33.01 -29.32
C ASN A 306 0.16 -33.24 -28.36
N THR A 307 -0.79 -34.11 -28.74
CA THR A 307 -2.03 -34.35 -27.97
C THR A 307 -1.78 -34.80 -26.52
N SER A 308 -0.76 -35.62 -26.24
CA SER A 308 -0.47 -36.06 -24.87
C SER A 308 0.18 -34.95 -24.05
N GLN A 309 1.05 -34.13 -24.64
CA GLN A 309 1.61 -32.94 -24.01
C GLN A 309 0.53 -31.91 -23.68
N LYS A 310 -0.39 -31.61 -24.61
CA LYS A 310 -1.54 -30.72 -24.36
C LYS A 310 -2.39 -31.23 -23.19
N LYS A 311 -2.74 -32.52 -23.20
CA LYS A 311 -3.52 -33.14 -22.11
C LYS A 311 -2.79 -33.03 -20.76
N ALA A 312 -1.49 -33.34 -20.71
CA ALA A 312 -0.71 -33.29 -19.48
C ALA A 312 -0.58 -31.86 -18.92
N LEU A 313 -0.44 -30.84 -19.78
CA LEU A 313 -0.47 -29.43 -19.36
C LEU A 313 -1.85 -29.00 -18.87
N LEU A 314 -2.93 -29.39 -19.55
CA LEU A 314 -4.31 -29.13 -19.09
C LEU A 314 -4.59 -29.76 -17.72
N GLU A 315 -4.13 -31.00 -17.47
CA GLU A 315 -4.22 -31.68 -16.18
C GLU A 315 -3.46 -30.91 -15.08
N ALA A 316 -2.25 -30.43 -15.37
CA ALA A 316 -1.45 -29.64 -14.44
C ALA A 316 -2.09 -28.26 -14.15
N ILE A 317 -2.60 -27.58 -15.18
CA ILE A 317 -3.32 -26.29 -15.06
C ILE A 317 -4.62 -26.48 -14.27
N LYS A 318 -5.38 -27.54 -14.53
CA LYS A 318 -6.59 -27.90 -13.78
C LYS A 318 -6.32 -28.01 -12.29
N ASN A 319 -5.34 -28.84 -11.92
CA ASN A 319 -5.06 -29.12 -10.51
C ASN A 319 -4.56 -27.86 -9.77
N LYS A 320 -3.55 -27.17 -10.32
CA LYS A 320 -2.92 -26.01 -9.66
C LYS A 320 -3.78 -24.74 -9.72
N GLY A 321 -4.55 -24.56 -10.79
CA GLY A 321 -5.52 -23.46 -10.93
C GLY A 321 -6.76 -23.67 -10.05
N GLY A 322 -7.22 -24.91 -9.90
CA GLY A 322 -8.32 -25.29 -9.02
C GLY A 322 -8.02 -24.98 -7.55
N GLU A 323 -6.89 -25.47 -7.04
CA GLU A 323 -6.43 -25.20 -5.67
C GLU A 323 -6.33 -23.68 -5.38
N MET A 324 -5.78 -22.93 -6.33
CA MET A 324 -5.66 -21.47 -6.23
C MET A 324 -7.02 -20.77 -6.18
N TYR A 325 -7.97 -21.17 -7.04
CA TYR A 325 -9.34 -20.66 -7.03
C TYR A 325 -10.11 -21.04 -5.74
N GLU A 326 -9.90 -22.24 -5.20
CA GLU A 326 -10.50 -22.70 -3.94
C GLU A 326 -10.04 -21.90 -2.72
N ASN A 327 -8.78 -21.48 -2.71
CA ASN A 327 -8.24 -20.55 -1.71
C ASN A 327 -8.87 -19.14 -1.85
N PHE A 328 -9.04 -18.66 -3.08
CA PHE A 328 -9.56 -17.30 -3.31
C PHE A 328 -11.05 -17.17 -2.99
N ASN A 329 -11.88 -18.07 -3.55
CA ASN A 329 -13.33 -17.87 -3.57
C ASN A 329 -13.94 -17.85 -2.15
N ASN A 330 -14.95 -16.99 -1.97
CA ASN A 330 -15.58 -16.72 -0.68
C ASN A 330 -14.55 -16.41 0.43
N ARG A 331 -13.45 -15.71 0.09
CA ARG A 331 -12.41 -15.29 1.03
C ARG A 331 -11.75 -14.00 0.56
N MET A 332 -11.01 -14.04 -0.54
CA MET A 332 -10.14 -12.94 -0.99
C MET A 332 -10.94 -11.67 -1.32
N GLU A 333 -12.10 -11.84 -1.96
CA GLU A 333 -13.01 -10.74 -2.30
C GLU A 333 -13.51 -9.95 -1.08
N ASN A 334 -13.44 -10.55 0.12
CA ASN A 334 -13.80 -9.92 1.38
C ASN A 334 -12.65 -9.78 2.39
N HIS A 335 -11.41 -10.17 2.07
CA HIS A 335 -10.26 -9.94 2.93
C HIS A 335 -9.73 -8.49 2.76
N ILE A 336 -9.20 -7.86 3.82
CA ILE A 336 -8.73 -6.46 3.77
C ILE A 336 -7.73 -6.22 2.63
N ALA A 337 -6.67 -7.02 2.59
CA ALA A 337 -5.79 -7.21 1.43
C ALA A 337 -5.12 -8.58 1.57
N ASP A 338 -5.36 -9.50 0.64
CA ASP A 338 -4.70 -10.81 0.66
C ASP A 338 -3.37 -10.72 -0.09
N ASN A 339 -2.28 -10.62 0.68
CA ASN A 339 -0.98 -10.16 0.21
C ASN A 339 -0.47 -10.91 -1.03
N HIS A 340 -0.42 -12.24 -0.99
CA HIS A 340 0.17 -13.03 -2.08
C HIS A 340 -0.73 -13.02 -3.32
N VAL A 341 -2.05 -12.95 -3.12
CA VAL A 341 -3.06 -12.86 -4.18
C VAL A 341 -2.97 -11.55 -4.94
N TRP A 342 -2.89 -10.44 -4.21
CA TRP A 342 -2.73 -9.10 -4.78
C TRP A 342 -1.37 -8.92 -5.46
N GLN A 343 -0.30 -9.49 -4.89
CA GLN A 343 1.05 -9.40 -5.44
C GLN A 343 1.19 -10.17 -6.77
N MET A 344 0.78 -11.44 -6.81
CA MET A 344 1.03 -12.28 -7.99
C MET A 344 -0.08 -13.25 -8.32
N THR A 345 -0.67 -13.94 -7.34
CA THR A 345 -1.41 -15.17 -7.67
C THR A 345 -2.75 -14.91 -8.34
N LEU A 346 -3.42 -13.76 -8.11
CA LEU A 346 -4.59 -13.36 -8.91
C LEU A 346 -4.24 -13.17 -10.39
N ARG A 347 -3.15 -12.47 -10.70
CA ARG A 347 -2.68 -12.29 -12.08
C ARG A 347 -2.33 -13.63 -12.72
N ILE A 348 -1.66 -14.52 -12.00
CA ILE A 348 -1.29 -15.84 -12.50
C ILE A 348 -2.54 -16.65 -12.82
N LEU A 349 -3.53 -16.71 -11.92
CA LEU A 349 -4.81 -17.39 -12.19
C LEU A 349 -5.55 -16.74 -13.37
N THR A 350 -5.57 -15.42 -13.46
CA THR A 350 -6.18 -14.67 -14.58
C THR A 350 -5.57 -15.12 -15.91
N MET A 351 -4.24 -15.01 -16.05
CA MET A 351 -3.53 -15.35 -17.29
C MET A 351 -3.66 -16.84 -17.62
N ALA A 352 -3.66 -17.72 -16.61
CA ALA A 352 -3.88 -19.15 -16.78
C ALA A 352 -5.31 -19.44 -17.26
N ALA A 353 -6.34 -18.85 -16.63
CA ALA A 353 -7.74 -19.06 -16.98
C ALA A 353 -8.03 -18.62 -18.44
N PHE A 354 -7.55 -17.44 -18.85
CA PHE A 354 -7.67 -17.00 -20.24
C PHE A 354 -6.86 -17.87 -21.22
N SER A 355 -5.74 -18.46 -20.80
CA SER A 355 -4.98 -19.39 -21.66
C SER A 355 -5.75 -20.66 -22.00
N VAL A 356 -6.57 -21.21 -21.10
CA VAL A 356 -7.30 -22.49 -21.33
C VAL A 356 -8.81 -22.31 -21.50
N TYR A 357 -9.29 -21.07 -21.66
CA TYR A 357 -10.72 -20.79 -21.88
C TYR A 357 -11.23 -21.46 -23.17
N GLY A 358 -12.28 -22.29 -23.04
CA GLY A 358 -12.81 -23.13 -24.11
C GLY A 358 -12.17 -24.52 -24.24
N ASP A 359 -10.96 -24.74 -23.71
CA ASP A 359 -10.27 -26.05 -23.67
C ASP A 359 -10.43 -26.76 -22.31
N LEU A 360 -10.64 -26.00 -21.23
CA LEU A 360 -10.82 -26.51 -19.87
C LEU A 360 -12.12 -25.94 -19.24
N PRO A 361 -13.14 -26.77 -18.90
CA PRO A 361 -14.42 -26.30 -18.36
C PRO A 361 -14.31 -25.49 -17.06
N GLU A 362 -13.34 -25.80 -16.20
CA GLU A 362 -13.10 -25.07 -14.95
C GLU A 362 -12.74 -23.59 -15.21
N ALA A 363 -12.15 -23.28 -16.37
CA ALA A 363 -11.75 -21.93 -16.75
C ALA A 363 -12.94 -20.97 -16.91
N ASP A 364 -14.15 -21.47 -17.23
CA ASP A 364 -15.36 -20.65 -17.27
C ASP A 364 -15.61 -19.93 -15.94
N THR A 365 -15.42 -20.66 -14.83
CA THR A 365 -15.63 -20.12 -13.48
C THR A 365 -14.47 -19.22 -13.06
N TRP A 366 -13.24 -19.54 -13.47
CA TRP A 366 -12.05 -18.75 -13.11
C TRP A 366 -11.99 -17.41 -13.86
N VAL A 367 -12.29 -17.40 -15.17
CA VAL A 367 -12.34 -16.17 -15.96
C VAL A 367 -13.43 -15.23 -15.42
N ASP A 368 -14.59 -15.78 -15.06
CA ASP A 368 -15.67 -15.02 -14.42
C ASP A 368 -15.23 -14.38 -13.09
N TYR A 369 -14.70 -15.18 -12.17
CA TYR A 369 -14.19 -14.68 -10.88
C TYR A 369 -13.08 -13.62 -11.06
N CYS A 370 -12.04 -13.94 -11.82
CA CYS A 370 -10.86 -13.07 -11.98
C CYS A 370 -11.17 -11.75 -12.67
N TYR A 371 -12.09 -11.75 -13.65
CA TYR A 371 -12.53 -10.51 -14.28
C TYR A 371 -13.41 -9.69 -13.33
N ASN A 372 -14.45 -10.29 -12.76
CA ASN A 372 -15.43 -9.55 -11.96
C ASN A 372 -14.87 -9.08 -10.61
N VAL A 373 -13.98 -9.84 -9.95
CA VAL A 373 -13.32 -9.38 -8.72
C VAL A 373 -12.37 -8.21 -9.00
N TRP A 374 -11.73 -8.16 -10.18
CA TRP A 374 -10.92 -7.01 -10.58
C TRP A 374 -11.77 -5.74 -10.67
N LEU A 375 -12.90 -5.80 -11.37
CA LEU A 375 -13.80 -4.64 -11.48
C LEU A 375 -14.33 -4.19 -10.11
N ALA A 376 -14.61 -5.16 -9.22
CA ALA A 376 -15.19 -4.88 -7.92
C ALA A 376 -14.29 -4.03 -7.02
N ARG A 377 -13.01 -4.41 -6.86
CA ARG A 377 -12.14 -3.81 -5.83
C ARG A 377 -10.62 -3.79 -6.11
N PHE A 378 -10.20 -3.98 -7.35
CA PHE A 378 -8.81 -3.71 -7.79
C PHE A 378 -8.78 -2.39 -8.58
N PRO A 379 -7.62 -1.75 -8.79
CA PRO A 379 -6.23 -2.20 -8.54
C PRO A 379 -5.67 -2.01 -7.12
N GLY A 380 -6.34 -1.30 -6.22
CA GLY A 380 -5.81 -1.02 -4.88
C GLY A 380 -6.88 -0.83 -3.80
N LEU A 381 -6.46 -0.91 -2.54
CA LEU A 381 -7.36 -0.86 -1.37
C LEU A 381 -7.86 0.56 -1.07
N ASN A 382 -6.96 1.55 -1.15
CA ASN A 382 -7.26 2.93 -0.78
C ASN A 382 -7.52 3.73 -2.06
N LYS A 383 -8.67 4.40 -2.15
CA LYS A 383 -9.07 5.20 -3.32
C LYS A 383 -8.11 6.36 -3.63
N ASP A 384 -7.36 6.84 -2.64
CA ASP A 384 -6.35 7.89 -2.81
C ASP A 384 -5.06 7.42 -3.53
N GLY A 385 -4.97 6.14 -3.88
CA GLY A 385 -3.82 5.57 -4.60
C GLY A 385 -2.64 5.17 -3.72
N GLY A 386 -2.68 5.43 -2.41
CA GLY A 386 -1.58 5.06 -1.51
C GLY A 386 -1.51 3.55 -1.23
N TRP A 387 -0.29 3.01 -1.09
CA TRP A 387 -0.10 1.58 -0.85
C TRP A 387 -0.11 1.21 0.64
N HIS A 388 -1.17 0.53 1.07
CA HIS A 388 -1.44 0.11 2.46
C HIS A 388 -0.28 -0.68 3.12
N ASN A 389 0.41 -1.53 2.35
CA ASN A 389 1.53 -2.36 2.84
C ASN A 389 2.91 -1.67 2.82
N GLY A 390 2.98 -0.40 2.41
CA GLY A 390 4.20 0.41 2.47
C GLY A 390 5.26 0.12 1.40
N ASP A 391 6.47 0.63 1.65
CA ASP A 391 7.47 0.99 0.65
C ASP A 391 8.00 -0.20 -0.17
N SER A 392 8.38 -1.28 0.52
CA SER A 392 8.95 -2.48 -0.10
C SER A 392 7.86 -3.29 -0.79
N TYR A 393 6.74 -3.46 -0.10
CA TYR A 393 5.62 -4.29 -0.52
C TYR A 393 4.71 -3.63 -1.56
N PHE A 394 4.97 -2.39 -1.97
CA PHE A 394 4.40 -1.81 -3.18
C PHE A 394 4.94 -2.52 -4.44
N THR A 395 6.27 -2.54 -4.61
CA THR A 395 6.90 -3.00 -5.88
C THR A 395 6.70 -4.48 -6.20
N VAL A 396 6.28 -5.31 -5.23
CA VAL A 396 5.95 -6.73 -5.49
C VAL A 396 4.63 -6.92 -6.27
N ASN A 397 3.83 -5.87 -6.47
CA ASN A 397 2.56 -5.91 -7.20
C ASN A 397 2.70 -5.37 -8.64
N THR A 398 3.87 -4.86 -9.03
CA THR A 398 4.06 -4.08 -10.27
C THR A 398 3.55 -4.78 -11.53
N ARG A 399 3.84 -6.08 -11.72
CA ARG A 399 3.29 -6.85 -12.84
C ARG A 399 1.77 -7.02 -12.74
N THR A 400 1.20 -7.22 -11.56
CA THR A 400 -0.26 -7.35 -11.39
C THR A 400 -1.00 -6.05 -11.68
N LEU A 401 -0.46 -4.92 -11.22
CA LEU A 401 -1.01 -3.58 -11.43
C LEU A 401 -0.92 -3.07 -12.89
N VAL A 402 -0.17 -3.76 -13.77
CA VAL A 402 0.03 -3.37 -15.18
C VAL A 402 -0.39 -4.46 -16.16
N GLU A 403 0.06 -5.71 -16.00
CA GLU A 403 -0.20 -6.79 -16.98
C GLU A 403 -1.69 -7.15 -17.08
N VAL A 404 -2.42 -7.22 -15.95
CA VAL A 404 -3.87 -7.53 -15.93
C VAL A 404 -4.71 -6.46 -16.65
N PRO A 405 -4.66 -5.17 -16.26
CA PRO A 405 -5.43 -4.12 -16.94
C PRO A 405 -4.95 -3.88 -18.37
N TYR A 406 -3.65 -4.05 -18.67
CA TYR A 406 -3.16 -3.95 -20.05
C TYR A 406 -3.69 -5.08 -20.93
N TYR A 407 -3.79 -6.32 -20.41
CA TYR A 407 -4.40 -7.45 -21.10
C TYR A 407 -5.90 -7.23 -21.36
N TYR A 408 -6.65 -6.79 -20.35
CA TYR A 408 -8.06 -6.44 -20.52
C TYR A 408 -8.25 -5.28 -21.52
N SER A 409 -7.35 -4.30 -21.51
CA SER A 409 -7.37 -3.18 -22.48
C SER A 409 -7.09 -3.67 -23.92
N LYS A 410 -6.10 -4.57 -24.09
CA LYS A 410 -5.76 -5.23 -25.37
C LYS A 410 -6.96 -6.01 -25.94
N LEU A 411 -7.64 -6.81 -25.11
CA LEU A 411 -8.81 -7.59 -25.55
C LEU A 411 -10.01 -6.70 -25.91
N THR A 412 -10.27 -5.65 -25.14
CA THR A 412 -11.53 -4.91 -25.22
C THR A 412 -11.48 -3.64 -26.06
N GLY A 413 -10.32 -3.00 -26.16
CA GLY A 413 -10.17 -1.61 -26.63
C GLY A 413 -10.60 -0.54 -25.60
N TYR A 414 -11.05 -0.94 -24.40
CA TYR A 414 -11.35 -0.03 -23.31
C TYR A 414 -10.08 0.26 -22.50
N ASP A 415 -9.85 1.52 -22.10
CA ASP A 415 -8.65 1.86 -21.30
C ASP A 415 -8.87 1.56 -19.82
N PHE A 416 -8.32 0.44 -19.32
CA PHE A 416 -8.39 0.10 -17.90
C PHE A 416 -7.52 1.01 -17.00
N PHE A 417 -6.62 1.82 -17.57
CA PHE A 417 -5.84 2.81 -16.83
C PHE A 417 -6.54 4.17 -16.70
N SER A 418 -7.77 4.29 -17.23
CA SER A 418 -8.68 5.40 -16.95
C SER A 418 -9.23 5.40 -15.52
N ASP A 419 -8.98 4.34 -14.74
CA ASP A 419 -9.34 4.30 -13.32
C ASP A 419 -8.60 5.43 -12.55
N PRO A 420 -9.32 6.33 -11.84
CA PRO A 420 -8.72 7.44 -11.10
C PRO A 420 -7.63 7.03 -10.10
N TRP A 421 -7.67 5.79 -9.58
CA TRP A 421 -6.68 5.25 -8.66
C TRP A 421 -5.25 5.36 -9.22
N TYR A 422 -5.05 5.17 -10.53
CA TYR A 422 -3.71 5.23 -11.12
C TYR A 422 -3.07 6.61 -11.00
N GLN A 423 -3.83 7.70 -11.09
CA GLN A 423 -3.29 9.05 -10.90
C GLN A 423 -2.87 9.28 -9.45
N GLY A 424 -3.68 8.85 -8.48
CA GLY A 424 -3.31 8.84 -7.06
C GLY A 424 -2.07 7.99 -6.79
N ASN A 425 -1.98 6.82 -7.42
CA ASN A 425 -0.84 5.91 -7.22
C ASN A 425 0.45 6.41 -7.88
N ILE A 426 0.39 7.18 -8.96
CA ILE A 426 1.56 7.93 -9.48
C ILE A 426 2.05 8.91 -8.41
N MET A 427 1.15 9.68 -7.78
CA MET A 427 1.54 10.60 -6.71
C MET A 427 2.14 9.86 -5.51
N TYR A 428 1.55 8.74 -5.08
CA TYR A 428 2.15 7.87 -4.06
C TYR A 428 3.56 7.42 -4.47
N THR A 429 3.70 6.98 -5.72
CA THR A 429 4.97 6.46 -6.25
C THR A 429 6.06 7.53 -6.28
N ILE A 430 5.72 8.79 -6.53
CA ILE A 430 6.65 9.93 -6.55
C ILE A 430 6.93 10.46 -5.13
N PHE A 431 5.91 10.78 -4.34
CA PHE A 431 6.07 11.44 -3.03
C PHE A 431 6.61 10.49 -1.95
N GLN A 432 6.21 9.22 -1.92
CA GLN A 432 6.70 8.27 -0.92
C GLN A 432 8.16 7.83 -1.18
N GLN A 433 8.70 8.10 -2.38
CA GLN A 433 10.12 7.92 -2.68
C GLN A 433 10.56 8.80 -3.88
N PRO A 434 11.03 10.04 -3.62
CA PRO A 434 11.52 10.94 -4.66
C PRO A 434 12.72 10.36 -5.45
N PRO A 435 13.09 10.97 -6.60
CA PRO A 435 14.23 10.52 -7.39
C PRO A 435 15.49 10.34 -6.53
N PHE A 436 16.22 9.24 -6.76
CA PHE A 436 17.47 8.90 -6.07
C PHE A 436 17.41 8.90 -4.53
N SER A 437 16.21 8.87 -3.92
CA SER A 437 16.02 9.08 -2.47
C SER A 437 15.56 7.84 -1.72
N LYS A 438 15.90 7.76 -0.43
CA LYS A 438 15.34 6.81 0.53
C LYS A 438 13.81 6.94 0.57
N SER A 439 13.10 5.81 0.62
CA SER A 439 11.65 5.82 0.80
C SER A 439 11.23 6.30 2.19
N GLY A 440 10.00 6.83 2.28
CA GLY A 440 9.44 7.49 3.47
C GLY A 440 9.33 6.67 4.76
N GLY A 441 9.64 5.37 4.76
CA GLY A 441 9.86 4.60 5.98
C GLY A 441 8.63 3.88 6.52
N ASN A 442 7.79 3.34 5.63
CA ASN A 442 6.58 2.61 5.99
C ASN A 442 6.59 1.17 5.50
N GLY A 443 6.00 0.28 6.30
CA GLY A 443 5.82 -1.13 5.97
C GLY A 443 7.07 -2.01 6.18
N SER A 444 6.86 -3.32 6.17
CA SER A 444 7.91 -4.33 6.34
C SER A 444 9.05 -4.12 5.32
N SER A 445 10.29 -4.35 5.74
CA SER A 445 11.50 -4.13 4.92
C SER A 445 11.78 -2.68 4.47
N HIS A 446 11.09 -1.66 4.97
CA HIS A 446 11.29 -0.25 4.54
C HIS A 446 12.75 0.23 4.60
N GLN A 447 13.59 -0.30 5.50
CA GLN A 447 15.02 0.02 5.59
C GLN A 447 15.81 -0.33 4.32
N ASN A 448 15.46 -1.43 3.64
CA ASN A 448 16.16 -1.89 2.44
C ASN A 448 15.86 -1.05 1.19
N VAL A 449 14.83 -0.20 1.24
CA VAL A 449 14.35 0.60 0.10
C VAL A 449 15.15 1.91 0.01
N ALA A 450 16.44 1.78 -0.36
CA ALA A 450 17.46 2.83 -0.31
C ALA A 450 17.33 3.94 -1.38
N ARG A 451 16.83 3.58 -2.57
CA ARG A 451 16.57 4.47 -3.72
C ARG A 451 15.46 3.86 -4.59
N PRO A 452 14.79 4.62 -5.48
CA PRO A 452 13.90 4.03 -6.48
C PRO A 452 14.63 2.91 -7.23
N ASN A 453 14.07 1.71 -7.22
CA ASN A 453 14.62 0.54 -7.90
C ASN A 453 14.13 0.47 -9.36
N SER A 454 14.74 -0.37 -10.18
CA SER A 454 14.40 -0.52 -11.60
C SER A 454 12.94 -0.91 -11.84
N ILE A 455 12.33 -1.64 -10.90
CA ILE A 455 10.89 -2.00 -10.91
C ILE A 455 10.02 -0.74 -10.77
N ARG A 456 10.30 0.13 -9.79
CA ARG A 456 9.59 1.41 -9.58
C ARG A 456 9.72 2.34 -10.79
N ILE A 457 10.88 2.36 -11.44
CA ILE A 457 11.10 3.10 -12.69
C ILE A 457 10.28 2.52 -13.85
N GLY A 458 10.30 1.19 -14.03
CA GLY A 458 9.49 0.51 -15.05
C GLY A 458 7.99 0.72 -14.85
N TYR A 459 7.53 0.79 -13.60
CA TYR A 459 6.13 1.08 -13.26
C TYR A 459 5.75 2.51 -13.63
N LEU A 460 6.57 3.51 -13.26
CA LEU A 460 6.35 4.91 -13.67
C LEU A 460 6.44 5.09 -15.19
N ASP A 461 7.33 4.37 -15.88
CA ASP A 461 7.42 4.36 -17.34
C ASP A 461 6.13 3.83 -17.98
N ALA A 462 5.60 2.71 -17.47
CA ALA A 462 4.34 2.17 -17.92
C ALA A 462 3.18 3.15 -17.70
N LEU A 463 3.01 3.67 -16.47
CA LEU A 463 1.91 4.59 -16.17
C LEU A 463 2.03 5.92 -16.90
N ALA A 464 3.23 6.47 -17.09
CA ALA A 464 3.45 7.69 -17.88
C ALA A 464 2.98 7.50 -19.34
N ARG A 465 3.37 6.39 -19.98
CA ARG A 465 2.95 6.05 -21.35
C ARG A 465 1.45 5.80 -21.46
N LEU A 466 0.88 5.09 -20.48
CA LEU A 466 -0.51 4.65 -20.53
C LEU A 466 -1.49 5.79 -20.24
N THR A 467 -1.19 6.61 -19.22
CA THR A 467 -2.08 7.67 -18.71
C THR A 467 -1.74 9.10 -19.17
N GLY A 468 -0.60 9.29 -19.85
CA GLY A 468 -0.13 10.62 -20.28
C GLY A 468 0.49 11.49 -19.17
N ASN A 469 0.73 10.94 -17.97
CA ASN A 469 1.25 11.70 -16.84
C ASN A 469 2.72 12.15 -17.04
N THR A 470 2.93 13.47 -17.14
CA THR A 470 4.24 14.09 -17.45
C THR A 470 5.20 14.11 -16.26
N TYR A 471 4.68 14.15 -15.02
CA TYR A 471 5.50 14.08 -13.80
C TYR A 471 6.17 12.72 -13.65
N ALA A 472 5.44 11.63 -13.90
CA ALA A 472 5.99 10.28 -13.99
C ALA A 472 7.04 10.19 -15.10
N ALA A 473 6.78 10.81 -16.25
CA ALA A 473 7.72 10.83 -17.37
C ALA A 473 9.03 11.57 -17.05
N ASP A 474 8.99 12.74 -16.38
CA ASP A 474 10.19 13.44 -15.91
C ASP A 474 10.98 12.62 -14.87
N PHE A 475 10.30 11.94 -13.95
CA PHE A 475 10.95 11.02 -12.99
C PHE A 475 11.76 9.93 -13.72
N VAL A 476 11.17 9.32 -14.74
CA VAL A 476 11.83 8.31 -15.58
C VAL A 476 13.00 8.92 -16.35
N ARG A 477 12.79 10.04 -17.05
CA ARG A 477 13.84 10.77 -17.80
C ARG A 477 15.04 11.12 -16.90
N ARG A 478 14.81 11.65 -15.70
CA ARG A 478 15.87 11.97 -14.71
C ARG A 478 16.69 10.74 -14.34
N THR A 479 16.06 9.58 -14.20
CA THR A 479 16.76 8.33 -13.85
C THR A 479 17.57 7.80 -15.04
N LEU A 480 16.97 7.72 -16.22
CA LEU A 480 17.63 7.19 -17.42
C LEU A 480 18.73 8.12 -17.97
N LYS A 481 18.67 9.43 -17.68
CA LYS A 481 19.77 10.37 -17.97
C LYS A 481 21.05 10.05 -17.18
N VAL A 482 20.95 9.43 -16.01
CA VAL A 482 22.09 9.05 -15.16
C VAL A 482 22.50 7.59 -15.38
N GLU A 483 21.52 6.69 -15.55
CA GLU A 483 21.74 5.27 -15.81
C GLU A 483 20.84 4.81 -16.98
N PRO A 484 21.28 4.92 -18.26
CA PRO A 484 20.43 4.59 -19.41
C PRO A 484 19.87 3.16 -19.40
N ASP A 485 20.70 2.17 -19.04
CA ASP A 485 20.29 0.76 -18.95
C ASP A 485 19.61 0.38 -17.63
N TYR A 486 19.16 1.35 -16.80
CA TYR A 486 18.68 1.05 -15.45
C TYR A 486 17.53 0.05 -15.42
N MET A 487 16.63 0.08 -16.42
CA MET A 487 15.51 -0.85 -16.51
C MET A 487 15.93 -2.30 -16.80
N LYS A 488 17.10 -2.55 -17.42
CA LYS A 488 17.62 -3.92 -17.62
C LYS A 488 17.83 -4.65 -16.30
N LYS A 489 18.07 -3.93 -15.20
CA LYS A 489 18.20 -4.50 -13.83
C LYS A 489 16.90 -5.11 -13.29
N ALA A 490 15.75 -4.90 -13.93
CA ALA A 490 14.47 -5.54 -13.58
C ALA A 490 14.13 -6.77 -14.45
N LEU A 491 14.93 -7.08 -15.48
CA LEU A 491 14.67 -8.19 -16.40
C LEU A 491 14.46 -9.51 -15.65
N LEU A 492 13.34 -10.19 -15.93
CA LEU A 492 12.91 -11.44 -15.29
C LEU A 492 12.81 -11.37 -13.75
N SER A 493 12.70 -10.18 -13.18
CA SER A 493 12.29 -10.01 -11.78
C SER A 493 10.84 -10.45 -11.64
N LYS A 494 10.62 -11.63 -11.02
CA LYS A 494 9.33 -12.29 -10.84
C LYS A 494 8.11 -11.36 -10.62
N PRO A 495 8.12 -10.38 -9.69
CA PRO A 495 6.99 -9.48 -9.48
C PRO A 495 6.96 -8.21 -10.35
N GLY A 496 8.06 -7.86 -11.02
CA GLY A 496 8.33 -6.47 -11.40
C GLY A 496 9.04 -6.23 -12.74
N ASP A 497 9.35 -7.27 -13.51
CA ASP A 497 9.78 -7.08 -14.90
C ASP A 497 8.63 -6.52 -15.74
N LEU A 498 8.89 -5.45 -16.48
CA LEU A 498 7.99 -4.85 -17.48
C LEU A 498 8.67 -4.69 -18.85
N ALA A 499 9.79 -5.39 -19.10
CA ALA A 499 10.43 -5.42 -20.41
C ALA A 499 9.50 -6.01 -21.49
N TRP A 500 8.70 -7.03 -21.17
CA TRP A 500 7.68 -7.53 -22.09
C TRP A 500 6.61 -6.48 -22.45
N PHE A 501 6.12 -5.74 -21.46
CA PHE A 501 5.20 -4.62 -21.69
C PHE A 501 5.83 -3.55 -22.60
N ARG A 502 7.11 -3.18 -22.39
CA ARG A 502 7.80 -2.20 -23.26
C ARG A 502 8.04 -2.72 -24.68
N LEU A 503 8.13 -4.04 -24.88
CA LEU A 503 8.11 -4.63 -26.22
C LEU A 503 6.76 -4.46 -26.91
N GLN A 504 5.65 -4.61 -26.17
CA GLN A 504 4.27 -4.50 -26.70
C GLN A 504 3.77 -3.05 -26.84
N CYS A 505 4.29 -2.11 -26.04
CA CYS A 505 3.83 -0.73 -25.99
C CYS A 505 4.75 0.20 -26.81
N ASP A 506 4.17 0.86 -27.82
CA ASP A 506 4.86 1.85 -28.66
C ASP A 506 4.55 3.30 -28.30
N LYS A 507 3.69 3.55 -27.31
CA LYS A 507 3.40 4.90 -26.80
C LYS A 507 4.70 5.54 -26.28
N PRO A 508 5.11 6.73 -26.73
CA PRO A 508 6.28 7.43 -26.18
C PRO A 508 6.02 7.92 -24.76
N LEU A 509 7.07 8.33 -24.05
CA LEU A 509 6.91 9.09 -22.81
C LEU A 509 6.31 10.48 -23.13
N PRO A 510 5.28 10.95 -22.41
CA PRO A 510 4.65 12.24 -22.66
C PRO A 510 5.59 13.40 -22.29
N GLU A 511 5.57 14.47 -23.09
CA GLU A 511 6.28 15.73 -22.81
C GLU A 511 5.33 16.73 -22.12
N GLY A 512 5.87 17.58 -21.24
CA GLY A 512 5.11 18.60 -20.50
C GLY A 512 5.77 18.96 -19.17
N GLU A 513 4.97 19.37 -18.18
CA GLU A 513 5.49 19.77 -16.87
C GLU A 513 6.20 18.61 -16.14
N GLY A 514 7.38 18.92 -15.59
CA GLY A 514 8.18 18.00 -14.80
C GLY A 514 8.00 18.17 -13.29
N LEU A 515 8.77 17.41 -12.51
CA LEU A 515 8.65 17.33 -11.05
C LEU A 515 8.75 18.69 -10.34
N THR A 516 9.41 19.69 -10.93
CA THR A 516 9.56 21.03 -10.34
C THR A 516 8.28 21.86 -10.30
N ALA A 517 7.21 21.43 -10.98
CA ALA A 517 5.88 22.02 -10.89
C ALA A 517 4.96 21.31 -9.85
N LEU A 518 5.39 20.18 -9.28
CA LEU A 518 4.66 19.53 -8.19
C LEU A 518 4.72 20.38 -6.91
N PRO A 519 3.65 20.36 -6.08
CA PRO A 519 3.65 21.05 -4.80
C PRO A 519 4.72 20.49 -3.85
N ALA A 520 5.11 21.29 -2.86
CA ALA A 520 6.06 20.91 -1.83
C ALA A 520 5.63 19.67 -1.02
N GLY A 521 4.34 19.35 -0.93
CA GLY A 521 3.87 18.16 -0.22
C GLY A 521 2.53 17.60 -0.72
N TYR A 522 2.26 16.36 -0.33
CA TYR A 522 1.06 15.61 -0.69
C TYR A 522 0.58 14.77 0.50
N VAL A 523 -0.73 14.58 0.60
CA VAL A 523 -1.39 13.84 1.68
C VAL A 523 -2.35 12.81 1.08
N PHE A 524 -2.33 11.60 1.65
CA PHE A 524 -3.17 10.46 1.30
C PHE A 524 -4.05 10.15 2.52
N PRO A 525 -5.26 10.71 2.65
CA PRO A 525 -6.04 10.63 3.89
C PRO A 525 -6.58 9.24 4.20
N ALA A 526 -6.96 8.46 3.18
CA ALA A 526 -7.46 7.09 3.35
C ALA A 526 -6.32 6.11 3.66
N THR A 527 -5.16 6.27 3.00
CA THR A 527 -3.95 5.53 3.37
C THR A 527 -3.36 6.01 4.70
N GLY A 528 -3.62 7.27 5.08
CA GLY A 528 -3.09 7.91 6.29
C GLY A 528 -1.60 8.24 6.20
N LEU A 529 -1.16 8.79 5.07
CA LEU A 529 0.23 9.18 4.83
C LEU A 529 0.33 10.66 4.46
N ALA A 530 1.46 11.28 4.81
CA ALA A 530 1.86 12.57 4.26
C ALA A 530 3.36 12.57 3.95
N SER A 531 3.78 13.37 2.96
CA SER A 531 5.19 13.66 2.70
C SER A 531 5.33 15.06 2.13
N PHE A 532 6.32 15.79 2.64
CA PHE A 532 6.64 17.17 2.27
C PHE A 532 8.14 17.32 2.10
N GLN A 533 8.55 18.23 1.22
CA GLN A 533 9.95 18.41 0.86
C GLN A 533 10.24 19.79 0.25
N THR A 534 11.51 20.19 0.29
CA THR A 534 11.91 21.56 -0.08
C THR A 534 12.35 21.72 -1.55
N ASN A 535 12.75 20.65 -2.23
CA ASN A 535 13.45 20.77 -3.53
C ASN A 535 13.26 19.55 -4.46
N TRP A 536 12.40 19.71 -5.47
CA TRP A 536 12.20 18.74 -6.57
C TRP A 536 13.34 18.69 -7.59
N ASP A 537 14.08 19.78 -7.77
CA ASP A 537 15.11 19.90 -8.80
C ASP A 537 16.37 19.09 -8.45
N ARG A 538 16.88 19.29 -7.23
CA ARG A 538 18.18 18.76 -6.79
C ARG A 538 18.07 18.01 -5.46
N VAL A 539 18.08 16.68 -5.57
CA VAL A 539 18.04 15.73 -4.44
C VAL A 539 19.06 16.06 -3.34
N GLY A 540 20.29 16.44 -3.72
CA GLY A 540 21.36 16.81 -2.77
C GLY A 540 21.10 18.07 -1.94
N GLY A 541 20.09 18.87 -2.32
CA GLY A 541 19.60 20.04 -1.59
C GLY A 541 18.15 19.88 -1.12
N ASN A 542 17.63 18.65 -1.09
CA ASN A 542 16.27 18.36 -0.66
C ASN A 542 16.25 17.95 0.81
N ALA A 543 15.53 18.72 1.63
CA ALA A 543 15.08 18.33 2.96
C ALA A 543 13.65 17.78 2.82
N MET A 544 13.40 16.58 3.32
CA MET A 544 12.10 15.90 3.24
C MET A 544 11.70 15.39 4.62
N TRP A 545 10.40 15.37 4.90
CA TRP A 545 9.84 14.57 5.98
C TRP A 545 8.64 13.77 5.50
N SER A 546 8.39 12.65 6.16
CA SER A 546 7.22 11.79 5.94
C SER A 546 6.50 11.55 7.27
N PHE A 547 5.23 11.17 7.20
CA PHE A 547 4.38 10.93 8.36
C PHE A 547 3.34 9.84 8.09
N ARG A 548 2.94 9.11 9.15
CA ARG A 548 1.86 8.12 9.10
C ARG A 548 0.91 8.26 10.29
N SER A 549 -0.39 8.27 10.01
CA SER A 549 -1.46 8.02 10.98
C SER A 549 -2.66 7.44 10.21
N SER A 550 -2.87 6.13 10.32
CA SER A 550 -3.47 5.31 9.25
C SER A 550 -4.62 4.41 9.72
N PRO A 551 -5.80 4.49 9.07
CA PRO A 551 -6.96 3.66 9.39
C PRO A 551 -6.70 2.15 9.27
N TYR A 552 -5.73 1.77 8.44
CA TYR A 552 -5.27 0.39 8.25
C TYR A 552 -4.60 -0.23 9.50
N GLY A 553 -4.31 0.56 10.54
CA GLY A 553 -3.69 0.06 11.75
C GLY A 553 -2.26 -0.43 11.53
N SER A 554 -1.93 -1.54 12.16
CA SER A 554 -0.61 -2.18 12.14
C SER A 554 -0.68 -3.62 11.61
N THR A 555 -1.76 -3.98 10.92
CA THR A 555 -1.92 -5.30 10.32
C THR A 555 -1.10 -5.51 9.05
N SER A 556 -1.12 -6.73 8.52
CA SER A 556 -0.40 -7.16 7.32
C SER A 556 1.10 -6.79 7.37
N HIS A 557 1.63 -6.08 6.36
CA HIS A 557 3.01 -5.58 6.39
C HIS A 557 3.16 -4.19 7.01
N ALA A 558 2.08 -3.53 7.47
CA ALA A 558 2.17 -2.25 8.16
C ALA A 558 2.88 -2.36 9.53
N LEU A 559 3.17 -1.20 10.12
CA LEU A 559 3.90 -1.04 11.37
C LEU A 559 2.99 -0.39 12.42
N ALA A 560 3.27 -0.57 13.71
CA ALA A 560 2.59 0.11 14.81
C ALA A 560 3.20 1.49 15.04
N ASN A 561 3.16 2.31 13.98
CA ASN A 561 3.84 3.60 13.85
C ASN A 561 2.87 4.77 13.63
N GLN A 562 1.68 4.73 14.23
CA GLN A 562 0.74 5.86 14.16
C GLN A 562 1.35 7.10 14.82
N ASN A 563 1.08 8.25 14.22
CA ASN A 563 1.69 9.55 14.50
C ASN A 563 3.24 9.56 14.42
N ALA A 564 3.88 8.57 13.79
CA ALA A 564 5.33 8.60 13.57
C ALA A 564 5.70 9.47 12.37
N PHE A 565 6.84 10.14 12.46
CA PHE A 565 7.46 10.87 11.36
C PHE A 565 8.87 10.34 11.05
N ASN A 566 9.39 10.63 9.86
CA ASN A 566 10.81 10.43 9.52
C ASN A 566 11.35 11.69 8.81
N THR A 567 12.65 11.94 8.90
CA THR A 567 13.33 13.07 8.23
C THR A 567 14.46 12.59 7.33
N PHE A 568 14.71 13.35 6.26
CA PHE A 568 15.69 13.02 5.23
C PHE A 568 16.36 14.29 4.72
N TYR A 569 17.67 14.21 4.44
CA TYR A 569 18.39 15.25 3.71
C TYR A 569 19.27 14.61 2.64
N GLY A 570 19.32 15.20 1.45
CA GLY A 570 20.17 14.68 0.37
C GLY A 570 19.71 13.33 -0.17
N GLY A 571 18.42 12.99 -0.01
CA GLY A 571 17.87 11.66 -0.30
C GLY A 571 18.25 10.57 0.71
N LYS A 572 18.87 10.90 1.85
CA LYS A 572 19.29 9.96 2.91
C LYS A 572 18.51 10.19 4.21
N PRO A 573 18.22 9.13 4.99
CA PRO A 573 17.50 9.26 6.26
C PRO A 573 18.35 10.00 7.32
N LEU A 574 17.64 10.56 8.31
CA LEU A 574 18.20 11.16 9.52
C LEU A 574 17.46 10.57 10.72
N PHE A 575 16.43 11.22 11.26
CA PHE A 575 15.51 10.56 12.19
C PHE A 575 14.64 9.57 11.42
N TYR A 576 14.73 8.28 11.77
CA TYR A 576 14.16 7.21 10.94
C TYR A 576 13.83 5.94 11.73
N SER A 577 12.67 5.34 11.46
CA SER A 577 12.22 4.06 12.03
C SER A 577 13.30 2.97 12.06
N SER A 578 13.47 2.36 13.23
CA SER A 578 14.54 1.41 13.57
C SER A 578 14.07 -0.06 13.49
N GLY A 579 14.86 -1.00 14.02
CA GLY A 579 14.65 -2.46 13.98
C GLY A 579 14.73 -3.12 12.60
N HIS A 580 15.19 -4.37 12.51
CA HIS A 580 15.34 -5.08 11.23
C HIS A 580 14.16 -5.99 10.94
N HIS A 581 13.71 -6.05 9.69
CA HIS A 581 12.73 -7.05 9.26
C HIS A 581 13.42 -8.37 8.94
N ILE A 582 13.41 -9.32 9.88
CA ILE A 582 14.07 -10.63 9.72
C ILE A 582 13.12 -11.61 9.04
N GLU A 583 11.93 -11.78 9.60
CA GLU A 583 10.81 -12.59 9.13
C GLU A 583 9.48 -11.82 9.45
N PHE A 584 8.31 -12.30 9.02
CA PHE A 584 7.02 -11.63 9.20
C PHE A 584 6.56 -11.47 10.65
N THR A 585 6.75 -12.49 11.49
CA THR A 585 6.26 -12.58 12.89
C THR A 585 7.30 -13.02 13.92
N ASP A 586 8.58 -13.16 13.56
CA ASP A 586 9.64 -13.41 14.55
C ASP A 586 9.71 -12.34 15.66
N VAL A 587 10.23 -12.75 16.83
CA VAL A 587 10.30 -11.93 18.05
C VAL A 587 11.00 -10.58 17.83
N HIS A 588 12.08 -10.50 17.04
CA HIS A 588 12.72 -9.21 16.78
C HIS A 588 11.84 -8.34 15.86
N SER A 589 11.28 -8.92 14.80
CA SER A 589 10.41 -8.17 13.88
C SER A 589 9.16 -7.65 14.58
N MET A 590 8.54 -8.43 15.47
CA MET A 590 7.40 -7.98 16.27
C MET A 590 7.81 -6.93 17.32
N LEU A 591 8.79 -7.21 18.17
CA LEU A 591 9.10 -6.37 19.33
C LEU A 591 9.97 -5.15 19.03
N CYS A 592 10.74 -5.16 17.93
CA CYS A 592 11.78 -4.15 17.65
C CYS A 592 11.66 -3.46 16.29
N HIS A 593 10.90 -4.00 15.33
CA HIS A 593 10.71 -3.40 13.99
C HIS A 593 9.27 -2.91 13.76
N ARG A 594 8.27 -3.70 14.15
CA ARG A 594 6.85 -3.33 14.04
C ARG A 594 6.34 -2.55 15.24
N ALA A 595 6.79 -2.86 16.46
CA ALA A 595 6.30 -2.23 17.68
C ALA A 595 6.66 -0.75 17.76
N THR A 596 5.77 0.04 18.36
CA THR A 596 5.85 1.51 18.52
C THR A 596 7.19 2.02 19.05
N ARG A 597 7.88 1.24 19.89
CA ARG A 597 9.23 1.55 20.41
C ARG A 597 10.33 1.69 19.36
N ALA A 598 10.04 1.36 18.11
CA ALA A 598 10.96 1.44 16.97
C ALA A 598 10.82 2.76 16.18
N HIS A 599 9.83 3.60 16.50
CA HIS A 599 9.35 4.69 15.64
C HIS A 599 9.36 6.03 16.36
N ASN A 600 9.54 7.14 15.62
CA ASN A 600 9.61 8.50 16.17
C ASN A 600 8.22 9.01 16.59
N THR A 601 7.66 8.43 17.65
CA THR A 601 6.30 8.66 18.17
C THR A 601 6.32 8.60 19.72
N ILE A 602 5.17 8.38 20.35
CA ILE A 602 5.00 8.40 21.81
C ILE A 602 4.76 6.98 22.36
N LEU A 603 5.32 6.67 23.54
CA LEU A 603 4.91 5.55 24.40
C LEU A 603 4.23 6.08 25.68
N VAL A 604 3.38 5.24 26.28
CA VAL A 604 2.61 5.57 27.48
C VAL A 604 2.89 4.53 28.55
N ASN A 605 3.52 4.93 29.67
CA ASN A 605 4.10 4.01 30.66
C ASN A 605 5.06 2.96 30.03
N GLY A 606 5.72 3.31 28.91
CA GLY A 606 6.54 2.38 28.12
C GLY A 606 5.76 1.46 27.15
N MET A 607 4.42 1.52 27.16
CA MET A 607 3.54 0.72 26.31
C MET A 607 3.31 1.37 24.94
N GLY A 608 3.12 0.51 23.93
CA GLY A 608 2.93 0.87 22.53
C GLY A 608 1.50 0.69 22.02
N GLN A 609 1.37 0.87 20.71
CA GLN A 609 0.14 0.70 19.95
C GLN A 609 -0.15 -0.78 19.71
N ARG A 610 -1.43 -1.14 19.61
CA ARG A 610 -1.91 -2.50 19.34
C ARG A 610 -1.36 -3.03 18.01
N ILE A 611 -1.26 -4.35 17.94
CA ILE A 611 -1.02 -5.09 16.69
C ILE A 611 -2.37 -5.50 16.09
N GLY A 612 -2.64 -5.11 14.85
CA GLY A 612 -3.91 -5.36 14.14
C GLY A 612 -4.53 -4.09 13.56
N THR A 613 -5.72 -4.20 12.96
CA THR A 613 -6.48 -3.03 12.45
C THR A 613 -7.00 -2.15 13.58
N GLU A 614 -7.05 -2.65 14.80
CA GLU A 614 -7.45 -1.93 16.03
C GLU A 614 -6.36 -0.95 16.49
N GLY A 615 -5.11 -1.12 16.04
CA GLY A 615 -4.00 -0.18 16.28
C GLY A 615 -4.02 1.02 15.32
N TYR A 616 -5.20 1.56 15.02
CA TYR A 616 -5.38 2.58 13.97
C TYR A 616 -5.04 4.00 14.41
N GLY A 617 -4.55 4.78 13.45
CA GLY A 617 -4.59 6.23 13.49
C GLY A 617 -5.47 6.75 12.34
N TRP A 618 -5.51 8.05 12.14
CA TRP A 618 -6.11 8.67 10.95
C TRP A 618 -5.60 10.10 10.78
N ILE A 619 -5.83 10.70 9.61
CA ILE A 619 -5.53 12.10 9.33
C ILE A 619 -6.86 12.89 9.32
N PRO A 620 -7.23 13.61 10.39
CA PRO A 620 -8.49 14.35 10.43
C PRO A 620 -8.47 15.61 9.55
N ARG A 621 -7.28 16.18 9.35
CA ARG A 621 -7.07 17.50 8.72
C ARG A 621 -5.71 17.57 8.04
N TYR A 622 -5.66 18.33 6.97
CA TYR A 622 -4.42 18.72 6.31
C TYR A 622 -4.60 19.98 5.47
N TYR A 623 -3.48 20.62 5.15
CA TYR A 623 -3.37 21.69 4.17
C TYR A 623 -1.98 21.60 3.51
N ALA A 624 -1.90 21.84 2.21
CA ALA A 624 -0.64 21.80 1.47
C ALA A 624 -0.56 22.98 0.51
N SER A 625 0.39 23.89 0.77
CA SER A 625 0.79 24.97 -0.14
C SER A 625 2.31 25.06 -0.21
N GLU A 626 2.80 25.95 -1.06
CA GLU A 626 4.23 26.28 -1.17
C GLU A 626 4.76 27.08 0.03
N LYS A 627 3.89 27.83 0.72
CA LYS A 627 4.25 28.73 1.84
C LYS A 627 4.11 28.05 3.20
N ILE A 628 3.11 27.17 3.36
CA ILE A 628 2.90 26.41 4.59
C ILE A 628 2.26 25.04 4.30
N GLY A 629 2.70 24.01 5.02
CA GLY A 629 2.01 22.72 5.07
C GLY A 629 1.50 22.45 6.48
N TYR A 630 0.42 21.69 6.59
CA TYR A 630 -0.12 21.25 7.87
C TYR A 630 -0.72 19.85 7.74
N VAL A 631 -0.45 19.00 8.72
CA VAL A 631 -1.07 17.68 8.88
C VAL A 631 -1.40 17.48 10.34
N LEU A 632 -2.61 16.98 10.62
CA LEU A 632 -2.99 16.44 11.91
C LEU A 632 -3.05 14.91 11.80
N GLY A 633 -2.42 14.19 12.71
CA GLY A 633 -2.72 12.77 12.93
C GLY A 633 -3.32 12.55 14.31
N ASP A 634 -4.29 11.65 14.39
CA ASP A 634 -4.94 11.26 15.65
C ASP A 634 -4.78 9.75 15.83
N ALA A 635 -4.11 9.36 16.91
CA ALA A 635 -3.80 7.98 17.27
C ALA A 635 -4.37 7.63 18.67
N SER A 636 -5.40 8.36 19.11
CA SER A 636 -5.97 8.27 20.47
C SER A 636 -6.47 6.87 20.83
N ASN A 637 -6.96 6.11 19.85
CA ASN A 637 -7.50 4.77 20.03
C ASN A 637 -6.49 3.65 19.72
N ALA A 638 -5.27 3.99 19.28
CA ALA A 638 -4.28 3.02 18.81
C ALA A 638 -3.66 2.15 19.92
N TYR A 639 -3.80 2.51 21.19
CA TYR A 639 -3.07 1.92 22.33
C TYR A 639 -3.90 0.90 23.11
N GLY A 640 -3.22 -0.01 23.79
CA GLY A 640 -3.80 -1.01 24.68
C GLY A 640 -3.39 -2.45 24.37
N LYS A 641 -4.09 -3.40 25.01
CA LYS A 641 -3.94 -4.85 24.81
C LYS A 641 -4.22 -5.23 23.35
N VAL A 642 -3.41 -6.15 22.81
CA VAL A 642 -3.64 -6.76 21.49
C VAL A 642 -4.90 -7.61 21.56
N ILE A 643 -5.89 -7.30 20.72
CA ILE A 643 -7.21 -7.97 20.70
C ILE A 643 -7.56 -8.62 19.36
N SER A 644 -6.76 -8.38 18.32
CA SER A 644 -7.00 -8.94 16.99
C SER A 644 -6.84 -10.46 17.01
N PRO A 645 -7.88 -11.25 16.68
CA PRO A 645 -7.80 -12.72 16.73
C PRO A 645 -6.66 -13.25 15.84
N LEU A 646 -6.54 -12.72 14.62
CA LEU A 646 -5.47 -13.02 13.67
C LEU A 646 -4.08 -12.89 14.28
N TRP A 647 -3.82 -11.77 14.97
CA TRP A 647 -2.49 -11.48 15.51
C TRP A 647 -2.20 -12.20 16.81
N LEU A 648 -3.23 -12.50 17.61
CA LEU A 648 -3.12 -13.39 18.77
C LEU A 648 -2.71 -14.80 18.33
N THR A 649 -3.38 -15.38 17.33
CA THR A 649 -3.00 -16.70 16.76
C THR A 649 -1.60 -16.69 16.13
N ARG A 650 -1.24 -15.63 15.38
CA ARG A 650 0.13 -15.45 14.85
C ARG A 650 1.18 -15.38 15.96
N GLY A 651 0.86 -14.70 17.07
CA GLY A 651 1.73 -14.56 18.23
C GLY A 651 1.98 -15.91 18.90
N GLU A 652 0.92 -16.69 19.14
CA GLU A 652 1.02 -18.06 19.66
C GLU A 652 1.91 -18.95 18.77
N GLN A 653 1.67 -18.96 17.46
CA GLN A 653 2.44 -19.75 16.49
C GLN A 653 3.92 -19.31 16.35
N SER A 654 4.24 -18.07 16.71
CA SER A 654 5.57 -17.47 16.56
C SER A 654 6.32 -17.30 17.88
N GLU A 655 5.77 -17.77 19.00
CA GLU A 655 6.30 -17.61 20.35
C GLU A 655 6.46 -16.12 20.76
N VAL A 656 5.53 -15.27 20.31
CA VAL A 656 5.46 -13.83 20.63
C VAL A 656 4.31 -13.57 21.59
N HIS A 657 4.64 -13.14 22.81
CA HIS A 657 3.68 -12.84 23.87
C HIS A 657 3.38 -11.34 23.95
N TYR A 658 2.14 -10.93 23.73
CA TYR A 658 1.71 -9.53 23.85
C TYR A 658 1.35 -9.19 25.30
N THR A 659 2.36 -8.97 26.12
CA THR A 659 2.25 -8.70 27.56
C THR A 659 2.82 -7.32 27.92
N PRO A 660 2.60 -6.81 29.15
CA PRO A 660 3.15 -5.52 29.59
C PRO A 660 4.68 -5.47 29.49
N GLU A 661 5.38 -6.54 29.83
CA GLU A 661 6.85 -6.64 29.72
C GLU A 661 7.31 -6.44 28.26
N ASN A 662 6.54 -6.96 27.30
CA ASN A 662 6.80 -6.82 25.88
C ASN A 662 6.19 -5.55 25.25
N GLY A 663 5.50 -4.72 26.03
CA GLY A 663 5.04 -3.38 25.64
C GLY A 663 3.54 -3.23 25.34
N TRP A 664 2.68 -4.14 25.79
CA TRP A 664 1.22 -4.02 25.62
C TRP A 664 0.48 -4.27 26.94
N ASP A 665 -0.21 -3.23 27.42
CA ASP A 665 -1.03 -3.28 28.64
C ASP A 665 -2.36 -2.53 28.45
N GLU A 666 -3.08 -2.19 29.52
CA GLU A 666 -4.35 -1.47 29.45
C GLU A 666 -4.24 -0.07 28.80
N ASN A 667 -5.32 0.35 28.14
CA ASN A 667 -5.32 1.62 27.42
C ASN A 667 -5.71 2.79 28.34
N HIS A 668 -4.72 3.59 28.69
CA HIS A 668 -4.91 4.84 29.43
C HIS A 668 -5.10 6.06 28.51
N VAL A 669 -4.85 5.96 27.20
CA VAL A 669 -4.92 7.10 26.27
C VAL A 669 -6.37 7.51 26.02
N LYS A 670 -6.65 8.81 26.14
CA LYS A 670 -7.90 9.47 25.74
C LYS A 670 -7.75 10.41 24.56
N THR A 671 -6.57 11.02 24.43
CA THR A 671 -6.18 11.87 23.30
C THR A 671 -4.70 11.67 23.00
N PHE A 672 -4.38 11.36 21.75
CA PHE A 672 -3.05 11.60 21.17
C PHE A 672 -3.21 12.19 19.77
N ARG A 673 -3.10 13.52 19.71
CA ARG A 673 -3.10 14.28 18.45
C ARG A 673 -1.73 14.89 18.21
N ARG A 674 -1.17 14.63 17.03
CA ARG A 674 0.10 15.19 16.57
C ARG A 674 -0.15 16.15 15.41
N HIS A 675 0.09 17.42 15.65
CA HIS A 675 0.11 18.47 14.64
C HIS A 675 1.52 18.57 14.07
N ILE A 676 1.67 18.56 12.75
CA ILE A 676 2.94 18.87 12.07
C ILE A 676 2.69 20.03 11.11
N VAL A 677 3.45 21.11 11.27
CA VAL A 677 3.42 22.29 10.41
C VAL A 677 4.74 22.38 9.65
N ASN A 678 4.68 22.32 8.33
CA ASN A 678 5.83 22.51 7.43
C ASN A 678 6.02 24.00 7.15
N LEU A 679 7.17 24.55 7.54
CA LEU A 679 7.45 25.99 7.52
C LEU A 679 8.04 26.41 6.17
N GLY A 680 7.23 26.27 5.11
CA GLY A 680 7.61 26.56 3.72
C GLY A 680 8.74 25.65 3.22
N LYS A 681 9.67 26.20 2.43
CA LYS A 681 10.83 25.48 1.88
C LYS A 681 12.10 25.58 2.73
N THR A 682 11.98 25.94 4.01
CA THR A 682 13.13 26.21 4.89
C THR A 682 13.86 24.96 5.38
N GLY A 683 13.23 23.79 5.34
CA GLY A 683 13.70 22.58 6.03
C GLY A 683 13.24 22.49 7.49
N LEU A 684 12.50 23.49 7.99
CA LEU A 684 11.92 23.48 9.33
C LEU A 684 10.52 22.86 9.36
N ILE A 685 10.26 22.05 10.38
CA ILE A 685 8.93 21.67 10.81
C ILE A 685 8.71 22.02 12.29
N PHE A 686 7.47 22.33 12.63
CA PHE A 686 7.01 22.44 14.01
C PHE A 686 6.04 21.28 14.29
N ILE A 687 6.35 20.47 15.28
CA ILE A 687 5.52 19.36 15.77
C ILE A 687 4.93 19.78 17.12
N TYR A 688 3.64 19.52 17.33
CA TYR A 688 2.97 19.77 18.61
C TYR A 688 2.05 18.59 18.96
N ASP A 689 2.27 18.03 20.15
CA ASP A 689 1.57 16.85 20.65
C ASP A 689 0.58 17.22 21.75
N GLU A 690 -0.68 16.83 21.55
CA GLU A 690 -1.75 16.91 22.55
C GLU A 690 -1.96 15.54 23.18
N LEU A 691 -1.57 15.39 24.44
CA LEU A 691 -1.59 14.12 25.15
C LEU A 691 -2.50 14.20 26.37
N VAL A 692 -3.49 13.30 26.44
CA VAL A 692 -4.43 13.18 27.57
C VAL A 692 -4.65 11.70 27.88
N ALA A 693 -4.59 11.35 29.16
CA ALA A 693 -4.92 10.04 29.71
C ALA A 693 -6.12 10.10 30.69
N ASP A 694 -6.65 8.95 31.11
CA ASP A 694 -7.59 8.90 32.25
C ASP A 694 -6.90 9.07 33.61
N GLU A 695 -5.64 8.69 33.72
CA GLU A 695 -4.84 8.82 34.95
C GLU A 695 -3.44 9.42 34.70
N PRO A 696 -2.68 9.79 35.75
CA PRO A 696 -1.30 10.27 35.59
C PRO A 696 -0.33 9.17 35.11
N VAL A 697 0.10 9.30 33.86
CA VAL A 697 1.01 8.37 33.17
C VAL A 697 2.35 9.04 32.82
N ASN A 698 3.39 8.23 32.61
CA ASN A 698 4.64 8.70 32.01
C ASN A 698 4.50 8.73 30.48
N TRP A 699 4.77 9.87 29.86
CA TRP A 699 4.82 10.03 28.41
C TRP A 699 6.26 9.99 27.93
N SER A 700 6.58 9.08 27.00
CA SER A 700 7.94 8.93 26.47
C SER A 700 7.99 9.32 24.99
N TYR A 701 8.71 10.40 24.68
CA TYR A 701 8.97 10.87 23.33
C TYR A 701 10.19 10.14 22.75
N LEU A 702 10.03 9.54 21.55
CA LEU A 702 11.06 8.74 20.90
C LEU A 702 11.70 9.42 19.69
N LEU A 703 13.02 9.25 19.55
CA LEU A 703 13.76 9.52 18.32
C LEU A 703 14.73 8.36 18.02
N HIS A 704 14.93 8.05 16.74
CA HIS A 704 15.79 6.97 16.29
C HIS A 704 16.64 7.36 15.09
N THR A 705 17.83 6.77 14.99
CA THR A 705 18.71 6.88 13.80
C THR A 705 19.25 5.50 13.41
N THR A 706 19.56 5.33 12.12
CA THR A 706 20.04 4.04 11.57
C THR A 706 21.41 4.11 10.88
N GLU A 707 21.98 5.31 10.67
CA GLU A 707 23.32 5.50 10.04
C GLU A 707 24.40 5.88 11.07
N ASN A 708 24.13 6.87 11.93
CA ASN A 708 25.06 7.37 12.96
C ASN A 708 24.37 7.53 14.34
N PRO A 709 25.11 7.52 15.46
CA PRO A 709 24.58 7.89 16.78
C PRO A 709 24.00 9.30 16.79
N MET A 710 23.01 9.53 17.66
CA MET A 710 22.53 10.87 17.97
C MET A 710 23.46 11.56 18.98
N THR A 711 23.58 12.88 18.88
CA THR A 711 24.11 13.73 19.95
C THR A 711 22.95 14.35 20.72
N VAL A 712 23.05 14.43 22.03
CA VAL A 712 22.04 15.03 22.93
C VAL A 712 22.70 16.11 23.77
N ASP A 713 22.18 17.33 23.73
CA ASP A 713 22.57 18.43 24.61
C ASP A 713 21.39 18.90 25.47
N GLN A 714 21.69 19.20 26.73
CA GLN A 714 20.77 19.67 27.77
C GLN A 714 21.33 20.92 28.48
N SER A 715 22.37 21.55 27.91
CA SER A 715 22.96 22.80 28.40
C SER A 715 21.94 23.95 28.47
N ASN A 716 20.94 23.93 27.59
CA ASN A 716 19.83 24.87 27.60
C ASN A 716 18.65 24.33 28.44
N HIS A 717 18.39 24.95 29.59
CA HIS A 717 17.27 24.59 30.47
C HIS A 717 15.85 24.74 29.86
N ARG A 718 15.73 25.23 28.62
CA ARG A 718 14.45 25.47 27.92
C ARG A 718 14.06 24.37 26.95
N PHE A 719 15.00 23.57 26.46
CA PHE A 719 14.76 22.48 25.50
C PHE A 719 15.84 21.40 25.60
N VAL A 720 15.51 20.18 25.23
CA VAL A 720 16.53 19.15 24.90
C VAL A 720 16.85 19.28 23.41
N HIS A 721 18.13 19.37 23.06
CA HIS A 721 18.59 19.37 21.67
C HIS A 721 19.07 17.97 21.30
N ILE A 722 18.53 17.41 20.21
CA ILE A 722 18.92 16.11 19.68
C ILE A 722 19.31 16.29 18.21
N GLN A 723 20.54 15.92 17.85
CA GLN A 723 21.02 15.96 16.47
C GLN A 723 21.18 14.56 15.89
N ALA A 724 20.54 14.32 14.74
CA ALA A 724 20.81 13.20 13.85
C ALA A 724 21.69 13.66 12.67
N THR A 725 22.62 12.83 12.21
CA THR A 725 23.50 13.14 11.07
C THR A 725 23.59 11.99 10.06
N ASN A 726 23.82 12.33 8.80
CA ASN A 726 24.24 11.40 7.75
C ASN A 726 25.42 12.00 6.96
N ARG A 727 25.92 11.30 5.93
CA ARG A 727 27.07 11.75 5.13
C ARG A 727 27.03 13.22 4.63
N GLY A 728 25.86 13.84 4.44
CA GLY A 728 25.74 15.20 3.89
C GLY A 728 24.75 16.13 4.58
N GLY A 729 23.94 15.63 5.52
CA GLY A 729 22.89 16.40 6.19
C GLY A 729 22.82 16.17 7.69
N ALA A 730 22.11 17.07 8.36
CA ALA A 730 21.77 17.03 9.77
C ALA A 730 20.26 17.26 9.93
N SER A 731 19.69 16.70 11.01
CA SER A 731 18.36 17.04 11.50
C SER A 731 18.47 17.34 12.98
N ASP A 732 18.21 18.60 13.34
CA ASP A 732 18.33 19.12 14.70
C ASP A 732 16.93 19.28 15.29
N ALA A 733 16.59 18.48 16.30
CA ALA A 733 15.34 18.52 17.02
C ALA A 733 15.50 19.26 18.36
N TYR A 734 14.74 20.33 18.54
CA TYR A 734 14.66 21.14 19.74
C TYR A 734 13.34 20.80 20.45
N LEU A 735 13.41 19.95 21.48
CA LEU A 735 12.26 19.39 22.19
C LEU A 735 11.92 20.24 23.43
N PHE A 736 10.74 20.83 23.41
CA PHE A 736 10.14 21.57 24.52
C PHE A 736 8.97 20.75 25.11
N SER A 737 8.72 20.89 26.41
CA SER A 737 7.76 20.08 27.17
C SER A 737 7.04 20.86 28.26
N THR A 738 5.97 20.29 28.80
CA THR A 738 5.26 20.80 29.99
C THR A 738 6.12 20.81 31.25
N GLY A 739 6.91 19.75 31.46
CA GLY A 739 7.78 19.56 32.62
C GLY A 739 9.18 19.08 32.25
N THR A 740 9.99 18.79 33.27
CA THR A 740 11.37 18.32 33.10
C THR A 740 11.41 16.89 32.56
N LEU A 741 12.23 16.64 31.55
CA LEU A 741 12.36 15.33 30.90
C LEU A 741 13.57 14.56 31.44
N GLN A 742 13.40 13.26 31.69
CA GLN A 742 14.50 12.34 31.86
C GLN A 742 14.89 11.75 30.50
N THR A 743 16.12 11.99 30.06
CA THR A 743 16.64 11.49 28.77
C THR A 743 17.45 10.20 28.93
N ASP A 744 17.28 9.25 28.02
CA ASP A 744 18.18 8.09 27.84
C ASP A 744 18.58 7.92 26.36
N THR A 745 19.75 7.32 26.14
CA THR A 745 20.22 6.91 24.80
C THR A 745 20.84 5.52 24.84
N THR A 746 20.40 4.65 23.93
CA THR A 746 20.94 3.29 23.79
C THR A 746 21.18 2.92 22.32
N SER A 747 22.15 2.04 22.09
CA SER A 747 22.36 1.37 20.80
C SER A 747 21.84 -0.07 20.78
N ARG A 748 21.14 -0.51 21.83
CA ARG A 748 20.61 -1.87 21.94
C ARG A 748 19.13 -1.90 21.61
N PHE A 749 18.74 -2.80 20.72
CA PHE A 749 17.34 -3.19 20.56
C PHE A 749 16.81 -3.88 21.82
N PHE A 750 15.49 -3.83 22.02
CA PHE A 750 14.79 -4.54 23.10
C PHE A 750 15.01 -6.06 23.05
N TYR A 751 15.07 -6.62 21.83
CA TYR A 751 15.40 -8.02 21.55
C TYR A 751 16.45 -8.08 20.42
N PRO A 752 17.47 -8.95 20.47
CA PRO A 752 18.58 -8.94 19.50
C PRO A 752 18.15 -9.27 18.06
N ALA A 753 18.73 -8.56 17.09
CA ALA A 753 18.51 -8.75 15.65
C ALA A 753 19.28 -9.97 15.10
N VAL A 754 18.82 -11.19 15.40
CA VAL A 754 19.49 -12.43 14.99
C VAL A 754 19.07 -12.85 13.58
N ASN A 755 19.98 -12.75 12.61
CA ASN A 755 19.73 -13.27 11.26
C ASN A 755 19.82 -14.81 11.24
N TRP A 756 18.67 -15.47 11.44
CA TRP A 756 18.54 -16.94 11.36
C TRP A 756 18.01 -17.43 10.00
N LEU A 757 17.36 -16.55 9.22
CA LEU A 757 16.66 -16.91 7.98
C LEU A 757 17.50 -16.69 6.72
N ARG A 758 18.36 -15.67 6.66
CA ARG A 758 18.99 -15.18 5.41
C ARG A 758 20.50 -15.39 5.37
N ALA A 759 20.91 -16.60 4.99
CA ALA A 759 22.29 -16.91 4.61
C ALA A 759 22.58 -16.48 3.17
N ASP A 760 23.84 -16.12 2.90
CA ASP A 760 24.35 -15.92 1.53
C ASP A 760 24.63 -17.26 0.81
N ASP A 761 25.14 -17.19 -0.42
CA ASP A 761 25.45 -18.36 -1.26
C ASP A 761 26.55 -19.27 -0.67
N LYS A 762 27.29 -18.80 0.35
CA LYS A 762 28.30 -19.57 1.08
C LYS A 762 27.78 -20.10 2.43
N GLY A 763 26.50 -19.92 2.73
CA GLY A 763 25.89 -20.29 3.99
C GLY A 763 26.17 -19.31 5.14
N VAL A 764 26.70 -18.12 4.87
CA VAL A 764 27.08 -17.16 5.91
C VAL A 764 25.90 -16.23 6.24
N PHE A 765 25.52 -16.19 7.51
CA PHE A 765 24.52 -15.27 8.04
C PHE A 765 25.17 -13.94 8.43
N LYS A 766 24.91 -12.88 7.66
CA LYS A 766 25.37 -11.52 8.01
C LYS A 766 24.64 -11.03 9.26
N LYS A 767 25.40 -10.47 10.21
CA LYS A 767 24.83 -9.78 11.39
C LYS A 767 24.12 -8.50 10.96
N TYR A 768 22.97 -8.23 11.56
CA TYR A 768 22.32 -6.93 11.43
C TYR A 768 23.02 -5.89 12.32
N PRO A 769 23.25 -4.66 11.85
CA PRO A 769 23.85 -3.60 12.66
C PRO A 769 22.87 -3.11 13.74
N ASN A 770 23.43 -2.61 14.84
CA ASN A 770 22.65 -1.85 15.82
C ASN A 770 22.14 -0.53 15.21
N HIS A 771 21.01 -0.06 15.71
CA HIS A 771 20.52 1.31 15.51
C HIS A 771 20.61 2.07 16.84
N TRP A 772 20.28 3.37 16.84
CA TRP A 772 20.31 4.20 18.04
C TRP A 772 18.92 4.69 18.40
N HIS A 773 18.64 4.74 19.69
CA HIS A 773 17.34 5.03 20.26
C HIS A 773 17.53 6.08 21.36
N PHE A 774 16.80 7.18 21.25
CA PHE A 774 16.68 8.24 22.24
C PHE A 774 15.27 8.19 22.82
N THR A 775 15.17 8.32 24.14
CA THR A 775 13.90 8.41 24.85
C THR A 775 13.95 9.62 25.78
N ALA A 776 12.94 10.49 25.72
CA ALA A 776 12.71 11.52 26.73
C ALA A 776 11.39 11.24 27.45
N THR A 777 11.46 10.93 28.74
CA THR A 777 10.30 10.53 29.57
C THR A 777 9.91 11.66 30.52
N SER A 778 8.62 11.98 30.55
CA SER A 778 8.03 12.96 31.47
C SER A 778 7.91 12.42 32.90
N GLU A 779 7.67 13.33 33.84
CA GLU A 779 6.97 13.02 35.09
C GLU A 779 5.59 12.39 34.84
N LYS A 780 4.97 11.79 35.87
CA LYS A 780 3.59 11.29 35.75
C LYS A 780 2.61 12.44 35.63
N ALA A 781 1.93 12.54 34.49
CA ALA A 781 1.00 13.61 34.18
C ALA A 781 -0.20 13.09 33.38
N GLN A 782 -1.41 13.54 33.74
CA GLN A 782 -2.63 13.16 33.02
C GLN A 782 -2.78 13.94 31.70
N VAL A 783 -2.37 15.21 31.68
CA VAL A 783 -2.33 16.06 30.49
C VAL A 783 -0.88 16.50 30.27
N TYR A 784 -0.36 16.26 29.07
CA TYR A 784 1.01 16.63 28.70
C TYR A 784 1.06 17.22 27.29
N ARG A 785 2.05 18.07 27.06
CA ARG A 785 2.27 18.72 25.76
C ARG A 785 3.75 18.72 25.43
N PHE A 786 4.08 18.24 24.24
CA PHE A 786 5.40 18.45 23.63
C PHE A 786 5.25 19.45 22.49
N ALA A 787 6.27 20.28 22.30
CA ALA A 787 6.49 21.01 21.07
C ALA A 787 7.91 20.74 20.59
N THR A 788 8.09 20.34 19.34
CA THR A 788 9.41 20.06 18.76
C THR A 788 9.60 20.91 17.51
N ILE A 789 10.64 21.73 17.50
CA ILE A 789 11.10 22.37 16.27
C ILE A 789 12.19 21.48 15.69
N ILE A 790 12.00 20.99 14.47
CA ILE A 790 13.02 20.19 13.78
C ILE A 790 13.53 20.96 12.56
N ASN A 791 14.85 21.14 12.47
CA ASN A 791 15.52 21.77 11.33
C ASN A 791 16.32 20.71 10.56
N THR A 792 15.93 20.42 9.32
CA THR A 792 16.63 19.46 8.44
C THR A 792 17.40 20.20 7.36
N HIS A 793 18.72 20.11 7.35
CA HIS A 793 19.59 20.94 6.51
C HIS A 793 20.91 20.26 6.12
N ALA A 794 21.72 20.94 5.30
CA ALA A 794 23.07 20.50 4.94
C ALA A 794 24.00 20.53 6.16
N LEU A 795 24.78 19.47 6.38
CA LEU A 795 25.71 19.37 7.52
C LEU A 795 26.78 20.48 7.52
N LYS A 796 27.12 21.02 6.34
CA LYS A 796 28.06 22.14 6.17
C LYS A 796 27.55 23.48 6.75
N TYR A 797 26.24 23.63 6.94
CA TYR A 797 25.61 24.84 7.43
C TYR A 797 24.77 24.51 8.68
N PRO A 798 25.40 24.42 9.88
CA PRO A 798 24.70 24.06 11.10
C PRO A 798 23.48 24.95 11.39
N ALA A 799 22.43 24.36 11.96
CA ALA A 799 21.31 25.09 12.52
C ALA A 799 21.79 26.14 13.54
N LYS A 800 21.05 27.24 13.63
CA LYS A 800 21.07 28.10 14.82
C LYS A 800 19.92 27.67 15.72
N ASP A 801 20.18 27.69 17.02
CA ASP A 801 19.17 27.42 18.04
C ASP A 801 17.98 28.38 17.93
N PRO A 802 16.76 27.93 18.27
CA PRO A 802 15.60 28.79 18.36
C PRO A 802 15.80 29.90 19.42
N GLU A 803 15.59 31.15 19.02
CA GLU A 803 15.66 32.31 19.90
C GLU A 803 14.35 32.43 20.69
N ILE A 804 14.40 32.35 22.02
CA ILE A 804 13.23 32.53 22.88
C ILE A 804 13.14 34.01 23.26
N LEU A 805 12.09 34.67 22.82
CA LEU A 805 11.84 36.09 23.08
C LEU A 805 11.37 36.31 24.53
N SER A 806 11.47 37.56 25.02
CA SER A 806 11.07 37.94 26.38
C SER A 806 9.57 37.74 26.68
N ASP A 807 8.73 37.66 25.65
CA ASP A 807 7.31 37.33 25.74
C ASP A 807 7.01 35.82 25.60
N GLY A 808 8.06 34.98 25.59
CA GLY A 808 7.97 33.53 25.52
C GLY A 808 7.78 32.96 24.10
N ARG A 809 7.62 33.80 23.06
CA ARG A 809 7.56 33.33 21.68
C ARG A 809 8.90 32.77 21.22
N ILE A 810 8.86 31.74 20.38
CA ILE A 810 10.04 31.12 19.79
C ILE A 810 10.23 31.68 18.37
N LYS A 811 11.44 32.13 18.05
CA LYS A 811 11.83 32.71 16.77
C LYS A 811 12.88 31.81 16.10
N VAL A 812 12.57 31.30 14.92
CA VAL A 812 13.44 30.38 14.17
C VAL A 812 13.24 30.55 12.67
N GLY A 813 14.31 30.62 11.88
CA GLY A 813 14.26 30.55 10.41
C GLY A 813 13.31 31.52 9.67
N GLY A 814 13.02 32.70 10.24
CA GLY A 814 12.04 33.64 9.67
C GLY A 814 10.58 33.37 10.08
N TRP A 815 10.37 32.63 11.16
CA TRP A 815 9.06 32.32 11.75
C TRP A 815 8.99 32.73 13.21
N LEU A 816 7.78 33.09 13.66
CA LEU A 816 7.46 33.36 15.06
C LEU A 816 6.37 32.39 15.51
N ILE A 817 6.64 31.65 16.58
CA ILE A 817 5.83 30.57 17.13
C ILE A 817 5.40 30.95 18.55
N SER A 818 4.11 30.92 18.82
CA SER A 818 3.51 30.97 20.16
C SER A 818 2.85 29.63 20.41
N VAL A 819 3.05 29.01 21.58
CA VAL A 819 2.52 27.68 21.89
C VAL A 819 2.16 27.58 23.36
N ASN A 820 1.04 26.92 23.69
CA ASN A 820 0.72 26.57 25.07
C ASN A 820 1.36 25.21 25.41
N LEU A 821 2.41 25.22 26.23
CA LEU A 821 3.06 24.00 26.73
C LEU A 821 2.59 23.58 28.12
N LYS A 822 1.81 24.40 28.83
CA LYS A 822 1.36 24.07 30.19
C LYS A 822 0.33 22.94 30.16
N SER A 823 0.07 22.28 31.28
CA SER A 823 -1.04 21.33 31.41
C SER A 823 -2.41 22.04 31.51
N ASP A 824 -2.44 23.29 31.99
CA ASP A 824 -3.65 24.11 32.07
C ASP A 824 -3.99 24.85 30.75
N GLY A 825 -5.26 25.26 30.64
CA GLY A 825 -5.80 25.94 29.47
C GLY A 825 -5.93 25.05 28.21
N ALA A 826 -6.54 25.61 27.17
CA ALA A 826 -6.73 24.91 25.90
C ALA A 826 -5.39 24.65 25.18
N PRO A 827 -5.25 23.50 24.48
CA PRO A 827 -4.11 23.26 23.62
C PRO A 827 -4.14 24.26 22.46
N SER A 828 -3.02 24.92 22.19
CA SER A 828 -2.99 25.99 21.19
C SER A 828 -1.60 26.30 20.67
N PHE A 829 -1.56 26.75 19.41
CA PHE A 829 -0.40 27.40 18.83
C PHE A 829 -0.82 28.48 17.83
N PHE A 830 0.07 29.46 17.64
CA PHE A 830 0.01 30.46 16.59
C PHE A 830 1.39 30.58 15.95
N ILE A 831 1.45 30.40 14.63
CA ILE A 831 2.70 30.47 13.88
C ILE A 831 2.50 31.44 12.73
N ARG A 832 3.39 32.42 12.57
CA ARG A 832 3.42 33.30 11.39
C ARG A 832 4.81 33.37 10.78
N SER A 833 4.88 33.52 9.47
CA SER A 833 6.12 33.93 8.82
C SER A 833 6.40 35.41 9.12
N THR A 834 7.68 35.79 9.12
CA THR A 834 8.13 37.19 9.13
C THR A 834 8.55 37.67 7.73
N GLN A 835 8.42 36.81 6.72
CA GLN A 835 8.81 37.08 5.33
C GLN A 835 7.59 36.96 4.40
N GLU A 836 6.80 35.91 4.58
CA GLU A 836 5.60 35.61 3.79
C GLU A 836 4.31 36.08 4.48
N LYS A 837 3.27 36.37 3.71
CA LYS A 837 1.92 36.65 4.22
C LYS A 837 1.17 35.36 4.56
N VAL A 838 1.69 34.59 5.51
CA VAL A 838 1.08 33.33 5.94
C VAL A 838 1.13 33.14 7.45
N ASN A 839 0.03 32.64 8.02
CA ASN A 839 -0.03 32.19 9.41
C ASN A 839 -1.00 31.02 9.60
N ILE A 840 -0.80 30.28 10.68
CA ILE A 840 -1.67 29.19 11.15
C ILE A 840 -2.00 29.38 12.62
N THR A 841 -3.26 29.17 12.97
CA THR A 841 -3.80 29.28 14.33
C THR A 841 -4.53 28.00 14.71
N TYR A 842 -4.24 27.46 15.89
CA TYR A 842 -4.99 26.38 16.52
C TYR A 842 -5.29 26.73 17.98
N LYS A 843 -6.52 26.46 18.43
CA LYS A 843 -7.02 26.79 19.78
C LYS A 843 -7.96 25.71 20.34
N GLY A 844 -7.61 24.43 20.20
CA GLY A 844 -8.42 23.30 20.68
C GLY A 844 -9.57 22.86 19.75
N GLU A 845 -9.99 23.72 18.81
CA GLU A 845 -11.12 23.43 17.90
C GLU A 845 -10.68 23.40 16.43
N ALA A 846 -11.13 24.35 15.59
CA ALA A 846 -10.71 24.49 14.20
C ALA A 846 -9.25 24.96 14.11
N THR A 847 -8.55 24.50 13.07
CA THR A 847 -7.25 25.02 12.65
C THR A 847 -7.53 25.99 11.52
N VAL A 848 -7.05 27.22 11.66
CA VAL A 848 -7.26 28.29 10.69
C VAL A 848 -5.92 28.63 10.05
N ILE A 849 -5.83 28.56 8.73
CA ILE A 849 -4.70 29.08 7.96
C ILE A 849 -5.18 30.35 7.24
N ASN A 850 -4.39 31.41 7.33
CA ASN A 850 -4.57 32.59 6.49
C ASN A 850 -3.32 32.74 5.60
N GLU A 851 -3.53 32.65 4.29
CA GLU A 851 -2.48 32.70 3.26
C GLU A 851 -2.85 33.76 2.22
N ASP A 852 -2.01 34.79 2.07
CA ASP A 852 -2.22 35.96 1.20
C ASP A 852 -3.57 36.69 1.40
N GLY A 853 -4.19 36.53 2.58
CA GLY A 853 -5.49 37.10 2.94
C GLY A 853 -6.67 36.13 2.79
N TYR A 854 -6.48 34.96 2.19
CA TYR A 854 -7.49 33.90 2.11
C TYR A 854 -7.48 33.05 3.38
N GLU A 855 -8.65 32.90 4.01
CA GLU A 855 -8.81 32.09 5.22
C GLU A 855 -9.35 30.68 4.89
N THR A 856 -8.68 29.64 5.39
CA THR A 856 -9.10 28.23 5.31
C THR A 856 -9.33 27.69 6.73
N VAL A 857 -10.55 27.21 7.01
CA VAL A 857 -11.00 26.81 8.36
C VAL A 857 -11.33 25.32 8.43
N MET A 858 -10.35 24.51 8.85
CA MET A 858 -10.50 23.09 9.16
C MET A 858 -11.35 22.26 8.16
N ARG A 859 -12.10 21.25 8.60
CA ARG A 859 -12.34 20.70 9.95
C ARG A 859 -12.10 19.18 9.94
N ASP A 860 -12.22 18.52 11.10
CA ASP A 860 -12.04 17.05 11.16
C ASP A 860 -13.00 16.37 10.17
N THR A 861 -12.45 15.50 9.33
CA THR A 861 -13.20 14.73 8.32
C THR A 861 -12.69 13.29 8.34
N VAL A 862 -13.59 12.33 8.55
CA VAL A 862 -13.25 10.90 8.48
C VAL A 862 -13.00 10.54 7.01
N PRO A 863 -11.89 9.85 6.67
CA PRO A 863 -11.62 9.45 5.30
C PRO A 863 -12.62 8.41 4.79
N GLU A 864 -12.80 8.34 3.46
CA GLU A 864 -13.53 7.24 2.83
C GLU A 864 -12.67 5.97 2.84
N LEU A 865 -13.24 4.86 3.30
CA LEU A 865 -12.56 3.57 3.48
C LEU A 865 -13.33 2.46 2.74
N GLU A 866 -12.60 1.47 2.23
CA GLU A 866 -13.15 0.41 1.36
C GLU A 866 -13.86 -0.73 2.12
N ILE A 867 -13.45 -1.04 3.37
CA ILE A 867 -13.77 -2.31 4.02
C ILE A 867 -13.76 -2.29 5.55
#